data_AF-A0AA43GWJ4-F1
#
_entry.id   AF-A0AA43GWJ4-F1
#
_cell.length_a   1.000
_cell.length_b   1.000
_cell.length_c   1.000
_cell.angle_alpha   90.00
_cell.angle_beta   90.00
_cell.angle_gamma   90.00
#
_symmetry.space_group_name_H-M   'P 1'
#
loop_
_entity.id
_entity.type
_entity.pdbx_description
1 polymer ?
#
loop_
_entity_poly.entity_id
_entity_poly.type
_entity_poly.pdbx_seq_one_letter_code
_entity_poly.pdbx_strand_id
1 'polypeptide(L)'
;MICHFLIGVPGSGKSTFAHKLAQLANYRIVSTDAIREKLYGDASIQGVWGEIEAQLMSEIVQATASGHSVIYDATNAKRAWRMELLGRLNSLADSPLWMGWYLQTPLQICKLWNQKRSRQVPEVVIENMYKSLQNFPPVTAEGFTTVTTIDLSSPKFDFFQIRRQIALLPRRIVKGPSHNGNITLHSYSSLQDFERLIYLIALIVRYPGIGNLQSTYPIVLENILGRVPYFTSALAEITACIGKLYGNIYAQPEAIASDLHWLQENFFIHINNVPDFPSLPISLPAPVTSGSVATHPYSDFPTFQRLMQIIRFILHHPFLHNWGQASLTSFVSALKKDDIINDKDLDSVRQDIDNVLKPYGILPNFSIRESYFAGTGILSQYEFMRLFKLFQSQAQISNDPIAWEICKTFTTRIEQTKLAVNQVYPAEGITKSGVINSDYLPSDALAKNLPQLEQAIGNRQLLELARFAGSGKFNLDEGGFFLAFPLEIIFSNTSWYLGYECESGKYAGLFRFERLDRLFLGQHQEKSRTIAEQKNSLEKLQKLATASAGLFLGNSTSDQHQFLSDGLQEDSPVCVAVELWFNNNIYRFISEGTKKFYPKQIKMSPPLQKGKLSLQKSIFCLNKTKDEYFPNCLRVLLPKWSLNDVEFIRWIVGFGGNLKVVQPPELVDKVKGMGKAIFEIYE
;
A
#
# COMPACT_ATOMS: atom_id res chain seq x y z
N MET A 1 31.17 -3.01 43.41
CA MET A 1 32.21 -2.93 42.34
C MET A 1 31.61 -2.21 41.13
N ILE A 2 32.38 -1.38 40.40
CA ILE A 2 31.90 -0.71 39.17
C ILE A 2 32.49 -1.42 37.96
N CYS A 3 31.65 -1.91 37.06
CA CYS A 3 32.04 -2.44 35.75
C CYS A 3 31.60 -1.48 34.64
N HIS A 4 32.22 -1.60 33.47
CA HIS A 4 32.09 -0.68 32.35
C HIS A 4 31.56 -1.39 31.11
N PHE A 5 30.58 -0.80 30.46
CA PHE A 5 29.90 -1.36 29.29
C PHE A 5 30.07 -0.42 28.10
N LEU A 6 30.82 -0.82 27.08
CA LEU A 6 31.11 0.05 25.94
C LEU A 6 30.03 -0.06 24.87
N ILE A 7 29.58 1.06 24.33
CA ILE A 7 28.46 1.14 23.39
C ILE A 7 28.85 2.03 22.22
N GLY A 8 28.83 1.50 21.00
CA GLY A 8 29.17 2.26 19.81
C GLY A 8 29.41 1.40 18.58
N VAL A 9 29.29 2.00 17.40
CA VAL A 9 29.47 1.29 16.12
C VAL A 9 30.92 0.85 15.86
N PRO A 10 31.18 -0.11 14.95
CA PRO A 10 32.53 -0.37 14.47
C PRO A 10 33.21 0.92 14.00
N GLY A 11 34.48 1.10 14.37
CA GLY A 11 35.20 2.34 14.07
C GLY A 11 34.90 3.52 15.01
N SER A 12 34.09 3.39 16.07
CA SER A 12 33.86 4.49 17.04
C SER A 12 34.97 4.69 18.08
N GLY A 13 36.01 3.85 18.08
CA GLY A 13 37.14 3.92 19.02
C GLY A 13 36.96 3.20 20.37
N LYS A 14 35.98 2.30 20.50
CA LYS A 14 35.72 1.52 21.73
C LYS A 14 36.95 0.80 22.28
N SER A 15 37.62 -0.03 21.48
CA SER A 15 38.76 -0.80 21.94
C SER A 15 39.93 0.09 22.37
N THR A 16 40.17 1.21 21.66
CA THR A 16 41.14 2.24 22.08
C THR A 16 40.77 2.84 23.44
N PHE A 17 39.48 3.13 23.65
CA PHE A 17 38.98 3.61 24.93
C PHE A 17 39.09 2.54 26.03
N ALA A 18 38.79 1.28 25.73
CA ALA A 18 38.90 0.14 26.64
C ALA A 18 40.33 -0.01 27.19
N HIS A 19 41.33 0.02 26.30
CA HIS A 19 42.73 -0.08 26.71
C HIS A 19 43.20 1.10 27.57
N LYS A 20 42.81 2.34 27.23
CA LYS A 20 43.11 3.50 28.07
C LYS A 20 42.39 3.43 29.42
N LEU A 21 41.16 2.92 29.44
CA LEU A 21 40.39 2.76 30.65
C LEU A 21 41.00 1.69 31.56
N ALA A 22 41.50 0.59 30.97
CA ALA A 22 42.18 -0.48 31.70
C ALA A 22 43.47 -0.03 32.40
N GLN A 23 44.09 1.07 31.98
CA GLN A 23 45.27 1.64 32.64
C GLN A 23 44.92 2.44 33.91
N LEU A 24 43.65 2.72 34.18
CA LEU A 24 43.24 3.57 35.30
C LEU A 24 43.17 2.83 36.64
N ALA A 25 42.79 1.56 36.61
CA ALA A 25 42.63 0.71 37.78
C ALA A 25 42.79 -0.75 37.35
N ASN A 26 42.62 -1.68 38.28
CA ASN A 26 42.73 -3.11 37.99
C ASN A 26 41.48 -3.63 37.23
N TYR A 27 41.36 -3.24 35.96
CA TYR A 27 40.26 -3.64 35.08
C TYR A 27 40.66 -4.77 34.15
N ARG A 28 39.77 -5.75 33.98
CA ARG A 28 39.89 -6.80 32.97
C ARG A 28 39.01 -6.48 31.76
N ILE A 29 39.59 -6.41 30.58
CA ILE A 29 38.84 -6.27 29.33
C ILE A 29 38.30 -7.64 28.93
N VAL A 30 37.00 -7.71 28.67
CA VAL A 30 36.33 -8.89 28.12
C VAL A 30 35.67 -8.47 26.81
N SER A 31 36.09 -9.06 25.70
CA SER A 31 35.61 -8.69 24.36
C SER A 31 35.03 -9.89 23.62
N THR A 32 33.91 -9.69 22.94
CA THR A 32 33.32 -10.72 22.08
C THR A 32 34.23 -11.14 20.93
N ASP A 33 35.07 -10.24 20.42
CA ASP A 33 36.02 -10.58 19.35
C ASP A 33 37.14 -11.49 19.87
N ALA A 34 37.67 -11.22 21.07
CA ALA A 34 38.67 -12.09 21.71
C ALA A 34 38.09 -13.47 22.06
N ILE A 35 36.83 -13.53 22.49
CA ILE A 35 36.13 -14.79 22.75
C ILE A 35 35.94 -15.59 21.47
N ARG A 36 35.55 -14.95 20.35
CA ARG A 36 35.43 -15.62 19.04
C ARG A 36 36.76 -16.18 18.56
N GLU A 37 37.84 -15.43 18.71
CA GLU A 37 39.19 -15.90 18.37
C GLU A 37 39.57 -17.13 19.19
N LYS A 38 39.26 -17.13 20.51
CA LYS A 38 39.52 -18.27 21.39
C LYS A 38 38.67 -19.51 21.05
N LEU A 39 37.40 -19.33 20.72
CA LEU A 39 36.46 -20.44 20.46
C LEU A 39 36.60 -21.00 19.04
N TYR A 40 36.82 -20.13 18.05
CA TYR A 40 36.74 -20.49 16.63
C TYR A 40 38.05 -20.27 15.87
N GLY A 41 39.11 -19.78 16.51
CA GLY A 41 40.40 -19.49 15.88
C GLY A 41 40.43 -18.21 15.04
N ASP A 42 39.29 -17.55 14.85
CA ASP A 42 39.17 -16.30 14.10
C ASP A 42 38.00 -15.44 14.64
N ALA A 43 38.31 -14.19 15.01
CA ALA A 43 37.32 -13.21 15.47
C ALA A 43 36.29 -12.81 14.39
N SER A 44 36.55 -13.12 13.11
CA SER A 44 35.66 -12.84 11.99
C SER A 44 34.43 -13.76 11.97
N ILE A 45 34.56 -14.97 12.53
CA ILE A 45 33.51 -15.97 12.59
C ILE A 45 32.43 -15.52 13.58
N GLN A 46 31.19 -15.36 13.10
CA GLN A 46 30.09 -14.91 13.97
C GLN A 46 29.78 -15.93 15.08
N GLY A 47 29.93 -17.23 14.80
CA GLY A 47 29.78 -18.31 15.77
C GLY A 47 28.35 -18.53 16.24
N VAL A 48 28.19 -19.39 17.26
CA VAL A 48 26.93 -19.62 17.96
C VAL A 48 26.87 -18.69 19.17
N TRP A 49 25.86 -17.80 19.23
CA TRP A 49 25.77 -16.80 20.30
C TRP A 49 25.75 -17.42 21.70
N GLY A 50 25.07 -18.55 21.90
CA GLY A 50 24.98 -19.20 23.21
C GLY A 50 26.34 -19.64 23.78
N GLU A 51 27.27 -20.09 22.94
CA GLU A 51 28.63 -20.47 23.35
C GLU A 51 29.46 -19.23 23.72
N ILE A 52 29.39 -18.19 22.89
CA ILE A 52 30.07 -16.91 23.12
C ILE A 52 29.57 -16.27 24.42
N GLU A 53 28.26 -16.28 24.63
CA GLU A 53 27.62 -15.73 25.82
C GLU A 53 27.98 -16.52 27.08
N ALA A 54 27.99 -17.86 27.03
CA ALA A 54 28.42 -18.68 28.16
C ALA A 54 29.88 -18.39 28.56
N GLN A 55 30.78 -18.27 27.58
CA GLN A 55 32.17 -17.91 27.82
C GLN A 55 32.31 -16.48 28.35
N LEU A 56 31.54 -15.52 27.81
CA LEU A 56 31.49 -14.14 28.28
C LEU A 56 31.07 -14.07 29.75
N MET A 57 29.98 -14.73 30.12
CA MET A 57 29.49 -14.77 31.50
C MET A 57 30.52 -15.41 32.44
N SER A 58 31.14 -16.51 32.01
CA SER A 58 32.20 -17.18 32.78
C SER A 58 33.39 -16.24 33.06
N GLU A 59 33.88 -15.52 32.05
CA GLU A 59 35.01 -14.59 32.22
C GLU A 59 34.65 -13.40 33.11
N ILE A 60 33.42 -12.88 33.01
CA ILE A 60 32.94 -11.81 33.89
C ILE A 60 32.89 -12.28 35.34
N VAL A 61 32.27 -13.44 35.60
CA VAL A 61 32.15 -14.00 36.96
C VAL A 61 33.52 -14.29 37.57
N GLN A 62 34.45 -14.87 36.79
CA GLN A 62 35.81 -15.12 37.27
C GLN A 62 36.56 -13.82 37.59
N ALA A 63 36.40 -12.79 36.76
CA ALA A 63 37.03 -11.49 36.99
C ALA A 63 36.51 -10.83 38.27
N THR A 64 35.18 -10.77 38.44
CA THR A 64 34.55 -10.15 39.60
C THR A 64 34.85 -10.91 40.89
N ALA A 65 34.84 -12.25 40.85
CA ALA A 65 35.25 -13.10 41.98
C ALA A 65 36.72 -12.89 42.37
N SER A 66 37.58 -12.58 41.39
CA SER A 66 38.99 -12.25 41.63
C SER A 66 39.20 -10.78 42.02
N GLY A 67 38.14 -10.02 42.32
CA GLY A 67 38.24 -8.60 42.71
C GLY A 67 38.54 -7.63 41.55
N HIS A 68 38.52 -8.09 40.30
CA HIS A 68 38.76 -7.26 39.12
C HIS A 68 37.44 -6.71 38.58
N SER A 69 37.39 -5.39 38.41
CA SER A 69 36.29 -4.76 37.67
C SER A 69 36.41 -5.09 36.17
N VAL A 70 35.28 -5.19 35.46
CA VAL A 70 35.27 -5.58 34.05
C VAL A 70 35.03 -4.40 33.11
N ILE A 71 35.68 -4.41 31.95
CA ILE A 71 35.34 -3.58 30.79
C ILE A 71 34.83 -4.50 29.68
N TYR A 72 33.53 -4.46 29.42
CA TYR A 72 32.91 -5.21 28.33
C TYR A 72 33.01 -4.43 27.01
N ASP A 73 33.86 -4.90 26.10
CA ASP A 73 34.07 -4.31 24.78
C ASP A 73 33.36 -5.10 23.67
N ALA A 74 32.20 -4.59 23.26
CA ALA A 74 31.46 -5.05 22.10
C ALA A 74 30.74 -3.86 21.44
N THR A 75 30.12 -4.07 20.27
CA THR A 75 29.39 -3.01 19.57
C THR A 75 28.18 -2.52 20.36
N ASN A 76 27.41 -3.44 20.95
CA ASN A 76 26.24 -3.15 21.79
C ASN A 76 25.24 -2.17 21.15
N ALA A 77 25.14 -2.23 19.81
CA ALA A 77 24.41 -1.26 19.00
C ALA A 77 22.89 -1.37 19.13
N LYS A 78 22.36 -2.57 19.37
CA LYS A 78 20.92 -2.80 19.55
C LYS A 78 20.55 -2.83 21.02
N ARG A 79 19.44 -2.19 21.40
CA ARG A 79 18.93 -2.15 22.77
C ARG A 79 18.63 -3.54 23.34
N ALA A 80 17.99 -4.41 22.56
CA ALA A 80 17.71 -5.80 22.96
C ALA A 80 18.98 -6.55 23.43
N TRP A 81 20.11 -6.39 22.73
CA TRP A 81 21.38 -7.01 23.11
C TRP A 81 21.90 -6.48 24.46
N ARG A 82 21.73 -5.17 24.70
CA ARG A 82 22.16 -4.55 25.97
C ARG A 82 21.29 -5.02 27.12
N MET A 83 19.97 -4.96 26.95
CA MET A 83 19.02 -5.34 27.99
C MET A 83 19.10 -6.83 28.33
N GLU A 84 19.25 -7.71 27.33
CA GLU A 84 19.37 -9.15 27.58
C GLU A 84 20.60 -9.47 28.42
N LEU A 85 21.76 -8.92 28.05
CA LEU A 85 22.99 -9.14 28.79
C LEU A 85 22.94 -8.50 30.19
N LEU A 86 22.47 -7.25 30.31
CA LEU A 86 22.33 -6.57 31.59
C LEU A 86 21.34 -7.27 32.51
N GLY A 87 20.22 -7.77 31.99
CA GLY A 87 19.24 -8.53 32.77
C GLY A 87 19.89 -9.76 33.42
N ARG A 88 20.68 -10.51 32.66
CA ARG A 88 21.44 -11.66 33.18
C ARG A 88 22.51 -11.23 34.19
N LEU A 89 23.29 -10.21 33.88
CA LEU A 89 24.35 -9.71 34.77
C LEU A 89 23.82 -9.16 36.09
N ASN A 90 22.67 -8.49 36.06
CA ASN A 90 22.02 -7.93 37.25
C ASN A 90 21.30 -9.01 38.07
N SER A 91 20.97 -10.16 37.49
CA SER A 91 20.39 -11.31 38.20
C SER A 91 21.42 -12.13 39.00
N LEU A 92 22.72 -11.85 38.85
CA LEU A 92 23.77 -12.48 39.63
C LEU A 92 23.66 -12.05 41.12
N ALA A 93 23.92 -12.98 42.04
CA ALA A 93 23.84 -12.73 43.49
C ALA A 93 24.72 -11.55 43.96
N ASP A 94 25.91 -11.43 43.39
CA ASP A 94 26.85 -10.31 43.61
C ASP A 94 26.95 -9.44 42.35
N SER A 95 25.83 -8.92 41.88
CA SER A 95 25.80 -8.14 40.63
C SER A 95 26.63 -6.86 40.73
N PRO A 96 27.61 -6.65 39.82
CA PRO A 96 28.37 -5.42 39.79
C PRO A 96 27.52 -4.26 39.23
N LEU A 97 27.87 -3.03 39.62
CA LEU A 97 27.24 -1.83 39.08
C LEU A 97 27.76 -1.56 37.67
N TRP A 98 26.88 -1.52 36.67
CA TRP A 98 27.27 -1.30 35.28
C TRP A 98 27.15 0.17 34.87
N MET A 99 28.28 0.76 34.49
CA MET A 99 28.38 2.09 33.89
C MET A 99 28.48 1.99 32.37
N GLY A 100 27.49 2.53 31.66
CA GLY A 100 27.45 2.56 30.20
C GLY A 100 28.26 3.73 29.62
N TRP A 101 29.10 3.46 28.61
CA TRP A 101 29.84 4.47 27.86
C TRP A 101 29.34 4.51 26.42
N TYR A 102 28.60 5.55 26.06
CA TYR A 102 28.05 5.73 24.72
C TYR A 102 28.98 6.58 23.85
N LEU A 103 29.69 5.93 22.92
CA LEU A 103 30.61 6.56 22.00
C LEU A 103 29.84 7.12 20.79
N GLN A 104 29.64 8.43 20.77
CA GLN A 104 28.94 9.18 19.72
C GLN A 104 29.88 9.78 18.66
N THR A 105 30.97 9.09 18.34
CA THR A 105 31.83 9.51 17.23
C THR A 105 31.02 9.63 15.94
N PRO A 106 31.13 10.75 15.18
CA PRO A 106 30.37 10.96 13.95
C PRO A 106 30.49 9.80 12.96
N LEU A 107 29.39 9.47 12.28
CA LEU A 107 29.33 8.32 11.35
C LEU A 107 30.44 8.35 10.29
N GLN A 108 30.71 9.54 9.73
CA GLN A 108 31.76 9.70 8.71
C GLN A 108 33.16 9.37 9.28
N ILE A 109 33.43 9.77 10.52
CA ILE A 109 34.68 9.45 11.19
C ILE A 109 34.77 7.96 11.49
N CYS A 110 33.67 7.34 11.93
CA CYS A 110 33.62 5.89 12.15
C CYS A 110 33.96 5.10 10.87
N LYS A 111 33.42 5.52 9.72
CA LYS A 111 33.74 4.92 8.40
C LYS A 111 35.21 5.11 8.02
N LEU A 112 35.74 6.32 8.18
CA LEU A 112 37.16 6.62 7.91
C LEU A 112 38.10 5.81 8.80
N TRP A 113 37.78 5.67 10.08
CA TRP A 113 38.57 4.84 11.00
C TRP A 113 38.42 3.36 10.68
N ASN A 114 37.24 2.91 10.23
CA ASN A 114 37.02 1.53 9.81
C ASN A 114 37.87 1.14 8.59
N GLN A 115 38.02 2.02 7.60
CA GLN A 115 38.85 1.78 6.41
C GLN A 115 40.34 1.57 6.75
N LYS A 116 40.82 2.14 7.86
CA LYS A 116 42.22 2.01 8.31
C LYS A 116 42.49 0.76 9.17
N ARG A 117 41.46 -0.04 9.47
CA ARG A 117 41.60 -1.26 10.29
C ARG A 117 42.03 -2.43 9.43
N SER A 118 42.78 -3.37 10.03
CA SER A 118 43.07 -4.68 9.45
C SER A 118 41.79 -5.46 9.14
N ARG A 119 40.80 -5.40 10.04
CA ARG A 119 39.45 -5.95 9.85
C ARG A 119 38.46 -4.82 9.57
N GLN A 120 37.89 -4.83 8.38
CA GLN A 120 36.88 -3.87 7.93
C GLN A 120 35.47 -4.48 8.03
N VAL A 121 34.53 -3.71 8.58
CA VAL A 121 33.10 -4.05 8.56
C VAL A 121 32.44 -3.31 7.39
N PRO A 122 31.56 -3.95 6.59
CA PRO A 122 30.85 -3.28 5.50
C PRO A 122 30.11 -2.02 5.97
N GLU A 123 30.15 -0.94 5.18
CA GLU A 123 29.59 0.36 5.58
C GLU A 123 28.09 0.28 5.91
N VAL A 124 27.31 -0.49 5.14
CA VAL A 124 25.88 -0.72 5.38
C VAL A 124 25.62 -1.28 6.79
N VAL A 125 26.50 -2.15 7.30
CA VAL A 125 26.37 -2.70 8.66
C VAL A 125 26.63 -1.62 9.71
N ILE A 126 27.63 -0.76 9.48
CA ILE A 126 27.95 0.37 10.37
C ILE A 126 26.79 1.37 10.39
N GLU A 127 26.22 1.71 9.24
CA GLU A 127 25.07 2.59 9.10
C GLU A 127 23.84 2.03 9.83
N ASN A 128 23.55 0.75 9.67
CA ASN A 128 22.44 0.08 10.36
C ASN A 128 22.61 0.11 11.89
N MET A 129 23.82 -0.20 12.37
CA MET A 129 24.15 -0.11 13.81
C MET A 129 24.08 1.33 14.33
N TYR A 130 24.52 2.31 13.53
CA TYR A 130 24.47 3.73 13.87
C TYR A 130 23.02 4.19 14.00
N LYS A 131 22.17 3.82 13.04
CA LYS A 131 20.72 4.10 13.07
C LYS A 131 20.03 3.44 14.26
N SER A 132 20.40 2.20 14.62
CA SER A 132 19.88 1.55 15.84
C SER A 132 20.20 2.35 17.11
N LEU A 133 21.41 2.89 17.22
CA LEU A 133 21.83 3.72 18.37
C LEU A 133 21.22 5.12 18.36
N GLN A 134 20.89 5.67 17.19
CA GLN A 134 20.14 6.93 17.08
C GLN A 134 18.68 6.74 17.48
N ASN A 135 18.03 5.68 17.02
CA ASN A 135 16.64 5.38 17.36
C ASN A 135 16.49 4.99 18.84
N PHE A 136 17.44 4.21 19.37
CA PHE A 136 17.38 3.66 20.72
C PHE A 136 18.70 3.93 21.46
N PRO A 137 18.98 5.19 21.83
CA PRO A 137 20.16 5.53 22.62
C PRO A 137 20.12 4.79 23.98
N PRO A 138 21.29 4.45 24.54
CA PRO A 138 21.35 3.77 25.84
C PRO A 138 20.80 4.66 26.95
N VAL A 139 19.90 4.09 27.76
CA VAL A 139 19.27 4.75 28.90
C VAL A 139 19.43 3.91 30.16
N THR A 140 19.35 4.54 31.34
CA THR A 140 19.48 3.84 32.64
C THR A 140 18.39 2.77 32.86
N ALA A 141 17.20 2.97 32.28
CA ALA A 141 16.10 2.02 32.32
C ALA A 141 16.42 0.64 31.69
N GLU A 142 17.52 0.54 30.92
CA GLU A 142 18.02 -0.75 30.40
C GLU A 142 18.70 -1.62 31.48
N GLY A 143 18.94 -1.08 32.69
CA GLY A 143 19.64 -1.76 33.78
C GLY A 143 21.04 -1.20 34.10
N PHE A 144 21.40 -0.04 33.52
CA PHE A 144 22.65 0.65 33.86
C PHE A 144 22.48 1.49 35.13
N THR A 145 23.55 1.57 35.94
CA THR A 145 23.63 2.51 37.05
C THR A 145 23.71 3.96 36.55
N THR A 146 24.47 4.19 35.48
CA THR A 146 24.51 5.47 34.77
C THR A 146 24.99 5.26 33.34
N VAL A 147 24.61 6.15 32.44
CA VAL A 147 25.09 6.17 31.05
C VAL A 147 25.77 7.50 30.80
N THR A 148 26.99 7.47 30.27
CA THR A 148 27.78 8.67 29.93
C THR A 148 28.11 8.67 28.44
N THR A 149 27.77 9.76 27.78
CA THR A 149 28.09 9.99 26.37
C THR A 149 29.48 10.58 26.22
N ILE A 150 30.25 10.04 25.28
CA ILE A 150 31.61 10.51 24.96
C ILE A 150 31.79 10.58 23.43
N ASP A 151 32.58 11.55 22.97
CA ASP A 151 33.01 11.62 21.58
C ASP A 151 34.54 11.70 21.54
N LEU A 152 35.18 10.61 21.16
CA LEU A 152 36.64 10.52 21.09
C LEU A 152 37.26 11.35 19.96
N SER A 153 36.45 11.77 18.98
CA SER A 153 36.91 12.60 17.86
C SER A 153 36.87 14.10 18.18
N SER A 154 36.16 14.47 19.25
CA SER A 154 36.03 15.86 19.65
C SER A 154 37.34 16.40 20.19
N PRO A 155 37.81 17.58 19.75
CA PRO A 155 39.01 18.21 20.30
C PRO A 155 38.83 18.61 21.79
N LYS A 156 37.59 18.63 22.29
CA LYS A 156 37.27 18.90 23.70
C LYS A 156 37.35 17.64 24.58
N PHE A 157 37.56 16.47 23.99
CA PHE A 157 37.64 15.22 24.75
C PHE A 157 38.93 15.19 25.58
N ASP A 158 38.76 15.04 26.88
CA ASP A 158 39.85 14.87 27.84
C ASP A 158 39.60 13.63 28.69
N PHE A 159 40.58 12.73 28.71
CA PHE A 159 40.51 11.48 29.45
C PHE A 159 40.48 11.71 30.98
N PHE A 160 40.94 12.86 31.48
CA PHE A 160 40.80 13.22 32.90
C PHE A 160 39.32 13.30 33.33
N GLN A 161 38.42 13.72 32.43
CA GLN A 161 36.99 13.78 32.71
C GLN A 161 36.41 12.39 32.99
N ILE A 162 36.95 11.34 32.36
CA ILE A 162 36.53 9.94 32.57
C ILE A 162 36.80 9.51 34.01
N ARG A 163 38.00 9.78 34.54
CA ARG A 163 38.36 9.51 35.94
C ARG A 163 37.37 10.20 36.89
N ARG A 164 37.05 11.46 36.61
CA ARG A 164 36.11 12.24 37.43
C ARG A 164 34.70 11.66 37.40
N GLN A 165 34.18 11.23 36.24
CA GLN A 165 32.84 10.63 36.16
C GLN A 165 32.75 9.33 36.95
N ILE A 166 33.79 8.47 36.90
CA ILE A 166 33.85 7.22 37.67
C ILE A 166 33.86 7.52 39.18
N ALA A 167 34.69 8.48 39.62
CA ALA A 167 34.79 8.86 41.03
C ALA A 167 33.50 9.48 41.61
N LEU A 168 32.67 10.11 40.76
CA LEU A 168 31.39 10.70 41.18
C LEU A 168 30.24 9.69 41.29
N LEU A 169 30.41 8.48 40.75
CA LEU A 169 29.34 7.48 40.64
C LEU A 169 28.78 7.03 42.00
N PRO A 170 29.59 6.73 43.04
CA PRO A 170 29.07 6.37 44.37
C PRO A 170 28.18 7.46 44.97
N ARG A 171 28.54 8.74 44.79
CA ARG A 171 27.73 9.88 45.27
C ARG A 171 26.41 10.02 44.53
N ARG A 172 26.38 9.70 43.23
CA ARG A 172 25.14 9.71 42.42
C ARG A 172 24.17 8.61 42.84
N ILE A 173 24.69 7.42 43.18
CA ILE A 173 23.87 6.31 43.69
C ILE A 173 23.21 6.69 45.01
N VAL A 174 23.98 7.23 45.97
CA VAL A 174 23.47 7.62 47.30
C VAL A 174 22.45 8.74 47.23
N LYS A 175 22.64 9.70 46.30
CA LYS A 175 21.66 10.77 46.10
C LYS A 175 20.37 10.29 45.43
N GLY A 176 20.40 9.14 44.77
CA GLY A 176 19.30 8.59 43.98
C GLY A 176 18.76 9.58 42.94
N PRO A 177 17.80 9.19 42.11
CA PRO A 177 16.91 10.17 41.53
C PRO A 177 16.12 10.79 42.68
N SER A 178 16.41 12.03 43.05
CA SER A 178 15.52 12.84 43.88
C SER A 178 14.28 13.19 43.04
N HIS A 179 13.42 12.22 42.74
CA HIS A 179 12.11 12.47 42.17
C HIS A 179 11.07 12.41 43.28
N ASN A 180 10.94 13.55 43.94
CA ASN A 180 9.75 13.98 44.67
C ASN A 180 8.57 14.12 43.70
N GLY A 181 7.90 13.01 43.41
CA GLY A 181 6.60 12.98 42.76
C GLY A 181 5.98 11.61 42.96
N ASN A 182 4.71 11.55 43.36
CA ASN A 182 3.96 10.29 43.44
C ASN A 182 3.76 9.75 42.02
N ILE A 183 4.73 8.99 41.50
CA ILE A 183 4.61 8.28 40.23
C ILE A 183 3.59 7.15 40.42
N THR A 184 2.63 7.06 39.51
CA THR A 184 1.65 5.97 39.50
C THR A 184 2.14 4.86 38.59
N LEU A 185 2.78 3.85 39.18
CA LEU A 185 3.33 2.70 38.44
C LEU A 185 2.23 1.75 37.95
N HIS A 186 2.49 1.08 36.84
CA HIS A 186 1.61 0.15 36.12
C HIS A 186 2.41 -1.01 35.52
N SER A 187 1.73 -2.02 34.96
CA SER A 187 2.37 -3.24 34.42
C SER A 187 3.38 -3.01 33.28
N TYR A 188 3.40 -1.81 32.68
CA TYR A 188 4.36 -1.41 31.64
C TYR A 188 5.39 -0.39 32.14
N SER A 189 5.54 -0.22 33.46
CA SER A 189 6.53 0.70 34.02
C SER A 189 7.98 0.24 33.84
N SER A 190 8.22 -1.05 33.56
CA SER A 190 9.53 -1.54 33.12
C SER A 190 9.73 -1.22 31.64
N LEU A 191 10.98 -0.94 31.23
CA LEU A 191 11.28 -0.67 29.82
C LEU A 191 10.99 -1.89 28.94
N GLN A 192 11.23 -3.11 29.43
CA GLN A 192 11.01 -4.34 28.66
C GLN A 192 9.53 -4.57 28.37
N ASP A 193 8.66 -4.39 29.37
CA ASP A 193 7.21 -4.55 29.22
C ASP A 193 6.65 -3.47 28.30
N PHE A 194 7.07 -2.22 28.48
CA PHE A 194 6.70 -1.11 27.61
C PHE A 194 7.09 -1.38 26.15
N GLU A 195 8.35 -1.73 25.88
CA GLU A 195 8.82 -1.98 24.53
C GLU A 195 8.13 -3.17 23.89
N ARG A 196 7.87 -4.26 24.64
CA ARG A 196 7.11 -5.40 24.13
C ARG A 196 5.72 -4.99 23.65
N LEU A 197 4.99 -4.21 24.45
CA LEU A 197 3.67 -3.70 24.06
C LEU A 197 3.75 -2.84 22.79
N ILE A 198 4.69 -1.90 22.73
CA ILE A 198 4.83 -1.01 21.57
C ILE A 198 5.26 -1.79 20.31
N TYR A 199 6.17 -2.76 20.43
CA TYR A 199 6.56 -3.64 19.34
C TYR A 199 5.42 -4.53 18.86
N LEU A 200 4.57 -5.02 19.77
CA LEU A 200 3.38 -5.78 19.42
C LEU A 200 2.41 -4.92 18.60
N ILE A 201 2.14 -3.68 19.03
CA ILE A 201 1.32 -2.73 18.27
C ILE A 201 1.94 -2.47 16.89
N ALA A 202 3.23 -2.16 16.83
CA ALA A 202 3.93 -1.92 15.57
C ALA A 202 3.91 -3.14 14.64
N LEU A 203 3.99 -4.35 15.19
CA LEU A 203 3.92 -5.60 14.44
C LEU A 203 2.52 -5.79 13.83
N ILE A 204 1.45 -5.58 14.61
CA ILE A 204 0.07 -5.69 14.15
C ILE A 204 -0.22 -4.67 13.05
N VAL A 205 0.27 -3.43 13.22
CA VAL A 205 0.13 -2.37 12.22
C VAL A 205 0.85 -2.73 10.93
N ARG A 206 2.08 -3.24 11.03
CA ARG A 206 2.95 -3.53 9.87
C ARG A 206 2.57 -4.82 9.14
N TYR A 207 2.04 -5.81 9.84
CA TYR A 207 1.66 -7.11 9.29
C TYR A 207 0.21 -7.44 9.65
N PRO A 208 -0.77 -6.88 8.92
CA PRO A 208 -2.18 -7.18 9.13
C PRO A 208 -2.46 -8.67 9.00
N GLY A 209 -3.18 -9.24 9.96
CA GLY A 209 -3.44 -10.68 10.02
C GLY A 209 -2.32 -11.50 10.67
N ILE A 210 -1.31 -10.87 11.27
CA ILE A 210 -0.32 -11.54 12.13
C ILE A 210 -1.02 -12.42 13.18
N GLY A 211 -0.52 -13.65 13.34
CA GLY A 211 -1.21 -14.72 14.07
C GLY A 211 -2.01 -15.67 13.18
N ASN A 212 -2.27 -15.31 11.92
CA ASN A 212 -2.91 -16.16 10.93
C ASN A 212 -2.19 -16.09 9.56
N LEU A 213 -0.98 -15.53 9.49
CA LEU A 213 -0.25 -15.40 8.24
C LEU A 213 0.16 -16.76 7.69
N GLN A 214 0.35 -17.78 8.56
CA GLN A 214 0.64 -19.14 8.11
C GLN A 214 -0.45 -19.67 7.16
N SER A 215 -1.71 -19.36 7.44
CA SER A 215 -2.86 -19.81 6.64
C SER A 215 -3.20 -18.85 5.51
N THR A 216 -2.96 -17.55 5.69
CA THR A 216 -3.44 -16.50 4.77
C THR A 216 -2.36 -16.01 3.81
N TYR A 217 -1.13 -15.78 4.28
CA TYR A 217 -0.03 -15.18 3.52
C TYR A 217 1.35 -15.76 3.93
N PRO A 218 1.62 -17.05 3.67
CA PRO A 218 2.83 -17.73 4.17
C PRO A 218 4.15 -17.11 3.66
N ILE A 219 4.14 -16.49 2.48
CA ILE A 219 5.30 -15.78 1.90
C ILE A 219 5.75 -14.61 2.80
N VAL A 220 4.82 -13.94 3.47
CA VAL A 220 5.16 -12.84 4.39
C VAL A 220 5.93 -13.37 5.61
N LEU A 221 5.54 -14.54 6.14
CA LEU A 221 6.27 -15.18 7.23
C LEU A 221 7.65 -15.66 6.79
N GLU A 222 7.78 -16.17 5.57
CA GLU A 222 9.07 -16.59 5.00
C GLU A 222 10.03 -15.40 4.92
N ASN A 223 9.54 -14.23 4.49
CA ASN A 223 10.35 -13.00 4.45
C ASN A 223 10.80 -12.53 5.85
N ILE A 224 10.01 -12.78 6.90
CA ILE A 224 10.35 -12.39 8.28
C ILE A 224 11.32 -13.40 8.91
N LEU A 225 10.97 -14.68 8.87
CA LEU A 225 11.64 -15.75 9.62
C LEU A 225 12.76 -16.42 8.81
N GLY A 226 12.75 -16.30 7.49
CA GLY A 226 13.54 -17.11 6.57
C GLY A 226 12.92 -18.50 6.46
N ARG A 227 13.25 -19.39 7.40
CA ARG A 227 12.65 -20.73 7.47
C ARG A 227 11.43 -20.69 8.38
N VAL A 228 10.24 -20.91 7.83
CA VAL A 228 8.98 -20.88 8.57
C VAL A 228 8.76 -22.23 9.28
N PRO A 229 8.73 -22.28 10.63
CA PRO A 229 8.31 -23.47 11.36
C PRO A 229 6.79 -23.61 11.29
N TYR A 230 6.28 -24.82 11.55
CA TYR A 230 4.84 -25.01 11.71
C TYR A 230 4.39 -24.46 13.07
N PHE A 231 3.46 -23.49 13.05
CA PHE A 231 2.87 -22.89 14.24
C PHE A 231 1.58 -23.61 14.65
N THR A 232 1.49 -23.93 15.94
CA THR A 232 0.32 -24.58 16.56
C THR A 232 -0.74 -23.58 17.03
N SER A 233 -0.42 -22.29 17.11
CA SER A 233 -1.33 -21.22 17.52
C SER A 233 -0.91 -19.86 16.97
N ALA A 234 -1.85 -18.92 16.93
CA ALA A 234 -1.60 -17.52 16.56
C ALA A 234 -0.55 -16.86 17.47
N LEU A 235 -0.58 -17.18 18.76
CA LEU A 235 0.38 -16.67 19.73
C LEU A 235 1.81 -17.15 19.42
N ALA A 236 1.98 -18.41 19.01
CA ALA A 236 3.28 -18.95 18.63
C ALA A 236 3.87 -18.24 17.40
N GLU A 237 3.04 -17.95 16.40
CA GLU A 237 3.41 -17.18 15.20
C GLU A 237 3.86 -15.75 15.58
N ILE A 238 3.06 -15.04 16.37
CA ILE A 238 3.37 -13.68 16.85
C ILE A 238 4.66 -13.67 17.65
N THR A 239 4.83 -14.61 18.58
CA THR A 239 6.01 -14.71 19.45
C THR A 239 7.29 -14.93 18.64
N ALA A 240 7.25 -15.82 17.64
CA ALA A 240 8.39 -16.06 16.76
C ALA A 240 8.75 -14.81 15.94
N CYS A 241 7.75 -14.08 15.44
CA CYS A 241 7.97 -12.83 14.70
C CYS A 241 8.58 -11.74 15.59
N ILE A 242 8.09 -11.56 16.82
CA ILE A 242 8.67 -10.62 17.80
C ILE A 242 10.12 -10.98 18.11
N GLY A 243 10.39 -12.26 18.41
CA GLY A 243 11.74 -12.74 18.72
C GLY A 243 12.72 -12.49 17.58
N LYS A 244 12.29 -12.75 16.34
CA LYS A 244 13.11 -12.55 15.15
C LYS A 244 13.37 -11.07 14.82
N LEU A 245 12.35 -10.22 14.90
CA LEU A 245 12.42 -8.83 14.44
C LEU A 245 13.01 -7.90 15.51
N TYR A 246 12.62 -8.07 16.77
CA TYR A 246 12.90 -7.13 17.85
C TYR A 246 13.83 -7.72 18.92
N GLY A 247 13.81 -9.05 19.09
CA GLY A 247 14.71 -9.78 19.98
C GLY A 247 13.95 -10.68 20.94
N ASN A 248 14.59 -11.79 21.34
CA ASN A 248 13.98 -12.83 22.18
C ASN A 248 13.56 -12.33 23.58
N ILE A 249 14.18 -11.27 24.09
CA ILE A 249 13.80 -10.65 25.37
C ILE A 249 12.34 -10.18 25.39
N TYR A 250 11.77 -9.81 24.24
CA TYR A 250 10.36 -9.39 24.12
C TYR A 250 9.43 -10.56 23.75
N ALA A 251 9.98 -11.71 23.36
CA ALA A 251 9.23 -12.87 22.85
C ALA A 251 8.77 -13.80 23.98
N GLN A 252 8.06 -13.26 24.96
CA GLN A 252 7.50 -14.01 26.10
C GLN A 252 6.03 -14.36 25.83
N PRO A 253 5.67 -15.63 25.57
CA PRO A 253 4.31 -16.01 25.15
C PRO A 253 3.22 -15.53 26.10
N GLU A 254 3.40 -15.73 27.40
CA GLU A 254 2.41 -15.39 28.43
C GLU A 254 2.20 -13.88 28.50
N ALA A 255 3.29 -13.11 28.45
CA ALA A 255 3.23 -11.66 28.49
C ALA A 255 2.61 -11.08 27.20
N ILE A 256 2.95 -11.63 26.02
CA ILE A 256 2.32 -11.24 24.75
C ILE A 256 0.82 -11.55 24.79
N ALA A 257 0.41 -12.68 25.37
CA ALA A 257 -1.01 -13.02 25.51
C ALA A 257 -1.75 -12.01 26.40
N SER A 258 -1.15 -11.60 27.52
CA SER A 258 -1.69 -10.53 28.36
C SER A 258 -1.76 -9.18 27.64
N ASP A 259 -0.72 -8.83 26.88
CA ASP A 259 -0.68 -7.59 26.10
C ASP A 259 -1.79 -7.59 25.02
N LEU A 260 -1.98 -8.70 24.30
CA LEU A 260 -3.04 -8.86 23.31
C LEU A 260 -4.44 -8.69 23.93
N HIS A 261 -4.65 -9.29 25.11
CA HIS A 261 -5.91 -9.14 25.84
C HIS A 261 -6.15 -7.69 26.24
N TRP A 262 -5.15 -7.02 26.80
CA TRP A 262 -5.25 -5.61 27.18
C TRP A 262 -5.49 -4.70 25.96
N LEU A 263 -4.82 -4.95 24.83
CA LEU A 263 -5.05 -4.22 23.58
C LEU A 263 -6.47 -4.43 23.06
N GLN A 264 -7.03 -5.64 23.19
CA GLN A 264 -8.42 -5.93 22.83
C GLN A 264 -9.41 -5.18 23.74
N GLU A 265 -9.22 -5.20 25.06
CA GLU A 265 -10.07 -4.49 26.02
C GLU A 265 -10.05 -2.97 25.83
N ASN A 266 -8.92 -2.43 25.37
CA ASN A 266 -8.76 -0.99 25.11
C ASN A 266 -9.01 -0.59 23.65
N PHE A 267 -9.62 -1.49 22.87
CA PHE A 267 -10.07 -1.25 21.48
C PHE A 267 -8.95 -0.92 20.49
N PHE A 268 -7.76 -1.51 20.63
CA PHE A 268 -6.70 -1.42 19.62
C PHE A 268 -6.88 -2.44 18.48
N ILE A 269 -7.55 -3.57 18.72
CA ILE A 269 -7.56 -4.76 17.82
C ILE A 269 -8.97 -5.14 17.28
N HIS A 270 -10.05 -4.40 17.59
CA HIS A 270 -11.39 -4.64 17.03
C HIS A 270 -12.06 -3.33 16.54
N ILE A 271 -12.34 -3.24 15.23
CA ILE A 271 -12.88 -2.03 14.56
C ILE A 271 -14.39 -2.18 14.21
N ASN A 272 -14.97 -3.37 14.40
CA ASN A 272 -16.35 -3.61 13.97
C ASN A 272 -17.35 -3.21 15.05
N ASN A 273 -18.01 -2.06 14.83
CA ASN A 273 -19.28 -1.59 15.43
C ASN A 273 -19.24 -0.82 16.76
N VAL A 274 -18.57 0.35 16.84
CA VAL A 274 -19.02 1.39 17.79
C VAL A 274 -18.86 2.81 17.18
N PRO A 275 -19.84 3.73 17.31
CA PRO A 275 -19.79 5.03 16.62
C PRO A 275 -18.95 6.15 17.29
N ASP A 276 -18.52 6.03 18.55
CA ASP A 276 -17.91 7.14 19.30
C ASP A 276 -16.68 6.67 20.12
N PHE A 277 -15.46 6.86 19.61
CA PHE A 277 -14.22 6.24 20.13
C PHE A 277 -13.18 7.11 20.88
N PRO A 278 -13.00 8.43 20.64
CA PRO A 278 -11.80 9.11 21.17
C PRO A 278 -11.78 9.30 22.70
N SER A 279 -12.95 9.44 23.33
CA SER A 279 -13.09 9.93 24.71
C SER A 279 -13.10 8.85 25.80
N LEU A 280 -13.14 7.56 25.45
CA LEU A 280 -13.13 6.50 26.47
C LEU A 280 -11.75 6.40 27.15
N PRO A 281 -11.63 6.54 28.47
CA PRO A 281 -10.35 6.45 29.14
C PRO A 281 -9.73 5.07 28.93
N ILE A 282 -8.42 5.02 28.75
CA ILE A 282 -7.68 3.77 28.72
C ILE A 282 -7.68 3.18 30.13
N SER A 283 -8.01 1.90 30.23
CA SER A 283 -7.98 1.18 31.50
C SER A 283 -6.56 1.20 32.10
N LEU A 284 -6.47 1.51 33.39
CA LEU A 284 -5.22 1.43 34.14
C LEU A 284 -4.69 -0.01 34.07
N PRO A 285 -3.50 -0.25 33.49
CA PRO A 285 -2.89 -1.57 33.55
C PRO A 285 -2.63 -1.96 35.00
N ALA A 286 -2.57 -3.27 35.29
CA ALA A 286 -2.46 -3.76 36.66
C ALA A 286 -1.37 -3.02 37.46
N PRO A 287 -1.70 -2.50 38.67
CA PRO A 287 -0.74 -1.73 39.46
C PRO A 287 0.41 -2.63 39.91
N VAL A 288 1.61 -2.09 39.90
CA VAL A 288 2.82 -2.80 40.33
C VAL A 288 3.28 -2.20 41.66
N THR A 289 3.62 -3.06 42.62
CA THR A 289 4.21 -2.62 43.89
C THR A 289 5.57 -1.98 43.63
N SER A 290 5.90 -0.95 44.39
CA SER A 290 7.13 -0.15 44.31
C SER A 290 8.38 -0.96 44.69
N GLY A 291 8.72 -1.96 43.88
CA GLY A 291 10.03 -2.57 43.84
C GLY A 291 11.04 -1.68 43.09
N SER A 292 12.31 -2.11 43.06
CA SER A 292 13.41 -1.44 42.36
C SER A 292 13.29 -1.57 40.82
N VAL A 293 12.16 -1.13 40.26
CA VAL A 293 11.99 -1.07 38.81
C VAL A 293 12.70 0.17 38.30
N ALA A 294 13.66 -0.01 37.39
CA ALA A 294 14.32 1.11 36.72
C ALA A 294 13.28 1.82 35.83
N THR A 295 12.94 3.06 36.20
CA THR A 295 11.89 3.82 35.51
C THR A 295 12.39 4.44 34.21
N HIS A 296 11.46 4.63 33.28
CA HIS A 296 11.61 5.30 31.99
C HIS A 296 10.57 6.43 31.86
N PRO A 297 10.64 7.29 30.83
CA PRO A 297 9.74 8.44 30.70
C PRO A 297 8.23 8.10 30.71
N TYR A 298 7.85 6.87 30.35
CA TYR A 298 6.46 6.40 30.33
C TYR A 298 6.14 5.43 31.49
N SER A 299 6.94 5.41 32.56
CA SER A 299 6.61 4.61 33.76
C SER A 299 5.47 5.20 34.59
N ASP A 300 5.16 6.48 34.41
CA ASP A 300 4.06 7.18 35.08
C ASP A 300 2.78 7.10 34.25
N PHE A 301 1.69 6.68 34.90
CA PHE A 301 0.43 6.36 34.21
C PHE A 301 -0.13 7.50 33.35
N PRO A 302 -0.20 8.78 33.79
CA PRO A 302 -0.68 9.87 32.93
C PRO A 302 0.11 10.03 31.61
N THR A 303 1.43 9.84 31.67
CA THR A 303 2.29 9.93 30.47
C THR A 303 2.10 8.72 29.56
N PHE A 304 1.99 7.52 30.13
CA PHE A 304 1.64 6.31 29.40
C PHE A 304 0.26 6.41 28.75
N GLN A 305 -0.76 6.84 29.48
CA GLN A 305 -2.13 6.99 29.02
C GLN A 305 -2.20 7.94 27.81
N ARG A 306 -1.56 9.10 27.88
CA ARG A 306 -1.50 10.06 26.76
C ARG A 306 -0.94 9.41 25.49
N LEU A 307 0.22 8.77 25.59
CA LEU A 307 0.85 8.09 24.46
C LEU A 307 -0.09 7.03 23.86
N MET A 308 -0.69 6.20 24.71
CA MET A 308 -1.58 5.13 24.25
C MET A 308 -2.86 5.68 23.62
N GLN A 309 -3.42 6.78 24.13
CA GLN A 309 -4.57 7.46 23.52
C GLN A 309 -4.19 8.03 22.15
N ILE A 310 -3.01 8.60 22.00
CA ILE A 310 -2.48 9.07 20.71
C ILE A 310 -2.34 7.92 19.72
N ILE A 311 -1.77 6.78 20.13
CA ILE A 311 -1.64 5.60 19.27
C ILE A 311 -3.03 5.07 18.88
N ARG A 312 -3.96 4.96 19.83
CA ARG A 312 -5.35 4.54 19.55
C ARG A 312 -6.01 5.48 18.56
N PHE A 313 -5.88 6.79 18.75
CA PHE A 313 -6.42 7.80 17.84
C PHE A 313 -5.84 7.65 16.42
N ILE A 314 -4.53 7.44 16.30
CA ILE A 314 -3.87 7.17 15.01
C ILE A 314 -4.47 5.94 14.31
N LEU A 315 -4.73 4.86 15.04
CA LEU A 315 -5.26 3.62 14.49
C LEU A 315 -6.71 3.72 14.03
N HIS A 316 -7.53 4.50 14.75
CA HIS A 316 -8.96 4.70 14.45
C HIS A 316 -9.23 5.81 13.44
N HIS A 317 -8.28 6.74 13.24
CA HIS A 317 -8.40 7.81 12.27
C HIS A 317 -7.32 7.74 11.18
N PRO A 318 -7.25 6.65 10.38
CA PRO A 318 -6.22 6.45 9.36
C PRO A 318 -6.32 7.41 8.17
N PHE A 319 -7.34 8.28 8.12
CA PHE A 319 -7.59 9.24 7.03
C PHE A 319 -7.91 10.66 7.54
N LEU A 320 -7.29 11.11 8.64
CA LEU A 320 -7.50 12.48 9.15
C LEU A 320 -7.33 13.52 8.02
N HIS A 321 -8.44 14.18 7.67
CA HIS A 321 -8.52 15.19 6.62
C HIS A 321 -8.14 16.57 7.18
N ASN A 322 -7.63 17.46 6.31
CA ASN A 322 -7.27 18.90 6.52
C ASN A 322 -5.82 19.19 6.99
N TRP A 323 -5.08 20.22 6.53
CA TRP A 323 -5.22 21.30 5.53
C TRP A 323 -3.79 21.86 5.29
N GLY A 324 -3.58 22.71 4.29
CA GLY A 324 -2.29 23.31 3.86
C GLY A 324 -1.52 24.21 4.85
N GLN A 325 -1.36 23.76 6.10
CA GLN A 325 -0.41 24.27 7.08
C GLN A 325 0.21 23.07 7.83
N ALA A 326 1.51 23.20 8.18
CA ALA A 326 2.38 22.18 8.78
C ALA A 326 1.65 21.03 9.52
N SER A 327 1.78 19.81 9.00
CA SER A 327 1.15 18.55 9.46
C SER A 327 1.09 18.26 10.97
N LEU A 328 2.00 18.80 11.78
CA LEU A 328 1.96 18.65 13.24
C LEU A 328 0.84 19.48 13.89
N THR A 329 0.57 20.69 13.38
CA THR A 329 -0.44 21.57 14.00
C THR A 329 -1.85 21.04 13.77
N SER A 330 -2.14 20.51 12.58
CA SER A 330 -3.42 19.85 12.30
C SER A 330 -3.63 18.59 13.14
N PHE A 331 -2.58 17.78 13.30
CA PHE A 331 -2.62 16.59 14.16
C PHE A 331 -2.91 16.94 15.62
N VAL A 332 -2.20 17.94 16.18
CA VAL A 332 -2.45 18.44 17.53
C VAL A 332 -3.87 19.00 17.66
N SER A 333 -4.35 19.78 16.69
CA SER A 333 -5.71 20.31 16.71
C SER A 333 -6.76 19.20 16.73
N ALA A 334 -6.53 18.09 16.02
CA ALA A 334 -7.42 16.93 16.06
C ALA A 334 -7.40 16.23 17.42
N LEU A 335 -6.21 16.02 18.01
CA LEU A 335 -6.08 15.47 19.37
C LEU A 335 -6.76 16.35 20.44
N LYS A 336 -6.68 17.68 20.30
CA LYS A 336 -7.37 18.63 21.20
C LYS A 336 -8.89 18.58 21.05
N LYS A 337 -9.39 18.46 19.82
CA LYS A 337 -10.83 18.38 19.54
C LYS A 337 -11.47 17.17 20.25
N ASP A 338 -10.70 16.10 20.38
CA ASP A 338 -11.12 14.84 20.97
C ASP A 338 -10.74 14.69 22.45
N ASP A 339 -10.32 15.80 23.09
CA ASP A 339 -9.97 15.89 24.52
C ASP A 339 -8.85 14.93 24.96
N ILE A 340 -7.93 14.58 24.05
CA ILE A 340 -6.79 13.69 24.32
C ILE A 340 -5.61 14.48 24.91
N ILE A 341 -5.43 15.73 24.47
CA ILE A 341 -4.32 16.59 24.90
C ILE A 341 -4.80 18.01 25.20
N ASN A 342 -4.09 18.70 26.10
CA ASN A 342 -4.30 20.11 26.40
C ASN A 342 -3.30 21.01 25.65
N ASP A 343 -3.50 22.34 25.71
CA ASP A 343 -2.57 23.32 25.10
C ASP A 343 -1.12 23.21 25.62
N LYS A 344 -0.94 22.71 26.85
CA LYS A 344 0.37 22.55 27.50
C LYS A 344 1.13 21.31 27.07
N ASP A 345 0.49 20.38 26.36
CA ASP A 345 1.06 19.07 26.03
C ASP A 345 1.79 19.04 24.68
N LEU A 346 1.91 20.18 23.98
CA LEU A 346 2.55 20.29 22.67
C LEU A 346 3.97 19.70 22.62
N ASP A 347 4.80 20.04 23.61
CA ASP A 347 6.17 19.54 23.67
C ASP A 347 6.21 18.06 24.07
N SER A 348 5.28 17.62 24.91
CA SER A 348 5.10 16.21 25.27
C SER A 348 4.72 15.37 24.06
N VAL A 349 3.82 15.85 23.19
CA VAL A 349 3.43 15.15 21.95
C VAL A 349 4.61 15.08 20.97
N ARG A 350 5.44 16.13 20.87
CA ARG A 350 6.67 16.08 20.06
C ARG A 350 7.64 15.03 20.58
N GLN A 351 7.82 14.96 21.90
CA GLN A 351 8.63 13.93 22.54
C GLN A 351 8.05 12.53 22.28
N ASP A 352 6.73 12.35 22.33
CA ASP A 352 6.08 11.08 22.03
C ASP A 352 6.32 10.66 20.57
N ILE A 353 6.25 11.60 19.62
CA ILE A 353 6.55 11.36 18.20
C ILE A 353 8.01 10.92 18.01
N ASP A 354 8.95 11.67 18.58
CA ASP A 354 10.38 11.48 18.32
C ASP A 354 10.99 10.33 19.13
N ASN A 355 10.46 10.03 20.31
CA ASN A 355 10.97 8.96 21.19
C ASN A 355 10.24 7.63 21.02
N VAL A 356 8.98 7.62 20.56
CA VAL A 356 8.16 6.41 20.46
C VAL A 356 7.57 6.21 19.06
N LEU A 357 6.78 7.14 18.54
CA LEU A 357 6.02 6.84 17.33
C LEU A 357 6.92 6.58 16.11
N LYS A 358 7.96 7.40 15.89
CA LYS A 358 8.92 7.19 14.79
C LYS A 358 9.91 6.04 15.05
N PRO A 359 10.61 5.96 16.20
CA PRO A 359 11.63 4.93 16.39
C PRO A 359 11.10 3.50 16.32
N TYR A 360 9.87 3.27 16.80
CA TYR A 360 9.22 1.96 16.79
C TYR A 360 8.43 1.69 15.50
N GLY A 361 8.32 2.68 14.60
CA GLY A 361 7.69 2.52 13.29
C GLY A 361 6.16 2.56 13.30
N ILE A 362 5.55 3.13 14.35
CA ILE A 362 4.12 3.48 14.34
C ILE A 362 3.87 4.63 13.35
N LEU A 363 4.80 5.59 13.27
CA LEU A 363 4.87 6.63 12.25
C LEU A 363 6.16 6.49 11.41
N PRO A 364 6.14 6.91 10.13
CA PRO A 364 7.32 6.86 9.27
C PRO A 364 8.39 7.88 9.68
N ASN A 365 9.66 7.58 9.36
CA ASN A 365 10.84 8.37 9.75
C ASN A 365 11.11 9.64 8.90
N PHE A 366 10.31 9.93 7.86
CA PHE A 366 10.48 11.14 7.03
C PHE A 366 9.59 12.29 7.51
N SER A 367 9.94 13.53 7.15
CA SER A 367 9.12 14.71 7.50
C SER A 367 7.70 14.52 6.96
N ILE A 368 6.70 14.60 7.84
CA ILE A 368 5.28 14.46 7.48
C ILE A 368 4.93 15.60 6.51
N ARG A 369 4.95 15.33 5.20
CA ARG A 369 4.37 16.22 4.19
C ARG A 369 2.87 16.00 4.13
N GLU A 370 2.15 17.05 3.77
CA GLU A 370 0.71 17.39 3.95
C GLU A 370 -0.36 16.34 3.61
N SER A 371 -0.02 15.09 3.28
CA SER A 371 -0.99 14.07 2.84
C SER A 371 -0.65 12.64 3.28
N TYR A 372 0.32 12.43 4.17
CA TYR A 372 0.60 11.10 4.71
C TYR A 372 -0.24 10.79 5.95
N PHE A 373 -1.53 10.53 5.72
CA PHE A 373 -2.35 9.64 6.52
C PHE A 373 -3.33 8.96 5.55
N ALA A 374 -2.87 7.87 4.95
CA ALA A 374 -3.67 7.07 4.04
C ALA A 374 -3.12 5.65 4.02
N GLY A 375 -3.66 4.72 4.81
CA GLY A 375 -3.65 3.28 4.54
C GLY A 375 -2.32 2.54 4.24
N THR A 376 -1.16 3.20 4.25
CA THR A 376 0.14 2.61 3.85
C THR A 376 0.84 1.86 4.98
N GLY A 377 0.19 1.69 6.14
CA GLY A 377 0.64 0.72 7.14
C GLY A 377 0.39 -0.73 6.69
N ILE A 378 -0.63 -0.94 5.85
CA ILE A 378 -1.15 -2.26 5.45
C ILE A 378 -0.65 -2.66 4.05
N LEU A 379 -0.51 -1.70 3.13
CA LEU A 379 -0.20 -1.94 1.72
C LEU A 379 0.88 -0.96 1.25
N SER A 380 1.90 -1.48 0.58
CA SER A 380 2.83 -0.66 -0.19
C SER A 380 2.10 0.13 -1.26
N GLN A 381 2.71 1.22 -1.76
CA GLN A 381 2.15 2.00 -2.88
C GLN A 381 1.74 1.10 -4.07
N TYR A 382 2.50 0.05 -4.33
CA TYR A 382 2.22 -0.93 -5.39
C TYR A 382 0.98 -1.79 -5.08
N GLU A 383 0.88 -2.36 -3.88
CA GLU A 383 -0.24 -3.22 -3.46
C GLU A 383 -1.54 -2.42 -3.34
N PHE A 384 -1.45 -1.19 -2.85
CA PHE A 384 -2.57 -0.26 -2.78
C PHE A 384 -3.08 0.09 -4.18
N MET A 385 -2.18 0.34 -5.14
CA MET A 385 -2.56 0.54 -6.55
C MET A 385 -3.23 -0.70 -7.13
N ARG A 386 -2.76 -1.91 -6.80
CA ARG A 386 -3.30 -3.18 -7.33
C ARG A 386 -4.71 -3.45 -6.80
N LEU A 387 -4.94 -3.26 -5.50
CA LEU A 387 -6.27 -3.41 -4.89
C LEU A 387 -7.27 -2.40 -5.42
N PHE A 388 -6.85 -1.14 -5.58
CA PHE A 388 -7.69 -0.11 -6.18
C PHE A 388 -8.11 -0.48 -7.62
N LYS A 389 -7.18 -0.99 -8.43
CA LYS A 389 -7.48 -1.47 -9.80
C LYS A 389 -8.52 -2.60 -9.81
N LEU A 390 -8.40 -3.56 -8.88
CA LEU A 390 -9.30 -4.71 -8.79
C LEU A 390 -10.71 -4.29 -8.34
N PHE A 391 -10.80 -3.32 -7.43
CA PHE A 391 -12.07 -2.72 -7.03
C PHE A 391 -12.74 -1.94 -8.17
N GLN A 392 -11.97 -1.14 -8.91
CA GLN A 392 -12.48 -0.38 -10.05
C GLN A 392 -13.01 -1.31 -11.14
N SER A 393 -12.29 -2.40 -11.44
CA SER A 393 -12.73 -3.37 -12.43
C SER A 393 -14.02 -4.06 -12.04
N GLN A 394 -14.16 -4.43 -10.76
CA GLN A 394 -15.35 -5.11 -10.28
C GLN A 394 -16.57 -4.18 -10.29
N ALA A 395 -16.41 -2.91 -9.90
CA ALA A 395 -17.46 -1.91 -9.94
C ALA A 395 -17.95 -1.61 -11.37
N GLN A 396 -17.05 -1.66 -12.36
CA GLN A 396 -17.41 -1.52 -13.77
C GLN A 396 -18.15 -2.75 -14.32
N ILE A 397 -17.71 -3.95 -13.96
CA ILE A 397 -18.32 -5.22 -14.41
C ILE A 397 -19.72 -5.40 -13.82
N SER A 398 -19.92 -5.07 -12.54
CA SER A 398 -21.22 -5.25 -11.87
C SER A 398 -22.23 -4.16 -12.17
N ASN A 399 -21.80 -3.02 -12.75
CA ASN A 399 -22.61 -1.81 -12.91
C ASN A 399 -23.30 -1.38 -11.60
N ASP A 400 -22.67 -1.68 -10.46
CA ASP A 400 -23.18 -1.40 -9.12
C ASP A 400 -22.99 0.09 -8.79
N PRO A 401 -24.08 0.87 -8.64
CA PRO A 401 -24.01 2.30 -8.36
C PRO A 401 -23.27 2.62 -7.05
N ILE A 402 -23.37 1.76 -6.05
CA ILE A 402 -22.74 1.94 -4.73
C ILE A 402 -21.23 1.71 -4.85
N ALA A 403 -20.83 0.65 -5.55
CA ALA A 403 -19.42 0.38 -5.83
C ALA A 403 -18.77 1.51 -6.66
N TRP A 404 -19.53 2.12 -7.57
CA TRP A 404 -19.08 3.26 -8.38
C TRP A 404 -18.88 4.53 -7.55
N GLU A 405 -19.79 4.82 -6.62
CA GLU A 405 -19.69 5.98 -5.73
C GLU A 405 -18.51 5.84 -4.76
N ILE A 406 -18.30 4.63 -4.24
CA ILE A 406 -17.13 4.28 -3.43
C ILE A 406 -15.85 4.45 -4.25
N CYS A 407 -15.79 3.92 -5.48
CA CYS A 407 -14.63 4.07 -6.37
C CYS A 407 -14.34 5.54 -6.70
N LYS A 408 -15.36 6.33 -7.04
CA LYS A 408 -15.21 7.76 -7.35
C LYS A 408 -14.66 8.55 -6.16
N THR A 409 -15.20 8.29 -4.97
CA THR A 409 -14.72 8.87 -3.71
C THR A 409 -13.25 8.50 -3.47
N PHE A 410 -12.87 7.26 -3.77
CA PHE A 410 -11.51 6.76 -3.63
C PHE A 410 -10.55 7.38 -4.66
N THR A 411 -10.93 7.47 -5.94
CA THR A 411 -10.16 8.13 -7.01
C THR A 411 -9.86 9.58 -6.66
N THR A 412 -10.88 10.34 -6.26
CA THR A 412 -10.72 11.74 -5.84
C THR A 412 -9.74 11.87 -4.68
N ARG A 413 -9.75 10.92 -3.73
CA ARG A 413 -8.80 10.89 -2.61
C ARG A 413 -7.38 10.53 -3.04
N ILE A 414 -7.18 9.67 -4.03
CA ILE A 414 -5.84 9.30 -4.54
C ILE A 414 -5.23 10.42 -5.39
N GLU A 415 -5.99 11.04 -6.28
CA GLU A 415 -5.51 12.16 -7.12
C GLU A 415 -4.98 13.33 -6.27
N GLN A 416 -5.55 13.51 -5.08
CA GLN A 416 -5.15 14.53 -4.10
C GLN A 416 -3.84 14.20 -3.35
N THR A 417 -3.32 12.98 -3.46
CA THR A 417 -2.05 12.55 -2.82
C THR A 417 -0.80 12.75 -3.67
N LYS A 418 -0.94 13.33 -4.89
CA LYS A 418 0.14 13.44 -5.90
C LYS A 418 0.75 12.10 -6.35
N LEU A 419 0.12 10.97 -6.02
CA LEU A 419 0.42 9.67 -6.64
C LEU A 419 -0.15 9.70 -8.06
N ALA A 420 0.71 9.58 -9.07
CA ALA A 420 0.26 9.53 -10.46
C ALA A 420 -0.52 8.24 -10.71
N VAL A 421 -1.85 8.34 -10.75
CA VAL A 421 -2.71 7.26 -11.24
C VAL A 421 -2.67 7.30 -12.75
N ASN A 422 -1.74 6.58 -13.35
CA ASN A 422 -1.84 6.29 -14.77
C ASN A 422 -3.10 5.42 -14.96
N GLN A 423 -3.90 5.72 -15.98
CA GLN A 423 -4.98 4.83 -16.44
C GLN A 423 -4.34 3.49 -16.80
N VAL A 424 -4.51 2.47 -15.95
CA VAL A 424 -4.00 1.12 -16.20
C VAL A 424 -5.19 0.17 -16.15
N TYR A 425 -5.33 -0.59 -17.23
CA TYR A 425 -6.40 -1.56 -17.42
C TYR A 425 -6.23 -2.77 -16.46
N PRO A 426 -7.32 -3.45 -16.06
CA PRO A 426 -7.24 -4.57 -15.13
C PRO A 426 -6.93 -5.89 -15.87
N ALA A 427 -5.66 -6.22 -16.08
CA ALA A 427 -5.21 -7.41 -16.81
C ALA A 427 -5.86 -8.74 -16.37
N GLU A 428 -6.11 -8.95 -15.06
CA GLU A 428 -6.70 -10.20 -14.53
C GLU A 428 -8.22 -10.34 -14.76
N GLY A 429 -8.95 -9.23 -14.91
CA GLY A 429 -10.38 -9.23 -15.26
C GLY A 429 -10.63 -9.46 -16.76
N ILE A 430 -9.60 -9.19 -17.58
CA ILE A 430 -9.65 -9.37 -19.03
C ILE A 430 -9.57 -10.85 -19.42
N THR A 431 -8.75 -11.64 -18.72
CA THR A 431 -8.56 -13.06 -19.01
C THR A 431 -9.74 -13.94 -18.58
N LYS A 432 -10.45 -13.59 -17.50
CA LYS A 432 -11.58 -14.39 -16.97
C LYS A 432 -12.93 -14.10 -17.64
N SER A 433 -13.10 -12.95 -18.28
CA SER A 433 -14.38 -12.49 -18.87
C SER A 433 -14.42 -12.58 -20.40
N GLY A 434 -13.42 -13.20 -21.04
CA GLY A 434 -13.41 -13.43 -22.48
C GLY A 434 -14.35 -14.56 -22.91
N VAL A 435 -15.00 -14.41 -24.08
CA VAL A 435 -15.87 -15.47 -24.65
C VAL A 435 -15.08 -16.73 -25.00
N ILE A 436 -13.78 -16.61 -25.28
CA ILE A 436 -12.87 -17.73 -25.54
C ILE A 436 -12.06 -18.00 -24.28
N ASN A 437 -12.04 -19.26 -23.81
CA ASN A 437 -11.19 -19.66 -22.71
C ASN A 437 -9.71 -19.42 -23.09
N SER A 438 -9.00 -18.68 -22.23
CA SER A 438 -7.60 -18.30 -22.41
C SER A 438 -6.68 -19.49 -22.68
N ASP A 439 -6.98 -20.68 -22.17
CA ASP A 439 -6.14 -21.86 -22.35
C ASP A 439 -6.01 -22.29 -23.83
N TYR A 440 -7.01 -21.99 -24.66
CA TYR A 440 -7.01 -22.33 -26.09
C TYR A 440 -6.39 -21.27 -27.00
N LEU A 441 -6.01 -20.11 -26.46
CA LEU A 441 -5.38 -19.05 -27.26
C LEU A 441 -3.88 -19.31 -27.46
N PRO A 442 -3.32 -19.03 -28.66
CA PRO A 442 -1.88 -19.03 -28.89
C PRO A 442 -1.12 -18.09 -27.94
N SER A 443 0.16 -18.36 -27.67
CA SER A 443 0.98 -17.60 -26.71
C SER A 443 1.19 -16.13 -27.09
N ASP A 444 1.10 -15.82 -28.37
CA ASP A 444 1.21 -14.49 -28.99
C ASP A 444 -0.12 -13.72 -29.00
N ALA A 445 -1.23 -14.33 -28.58
CA ALA A 445 -2.53 -13.66 -28.47
C ALA A 445 -2.46 -12.43 -27.56
N LEU A 446 -3.11 -11.35 -27.97
CA LEU A 446 -3.15 -10.10 -27.19
C LEU A 446 -3.78 -10.30 -25.81
N ALA A 447 -4.79 -11.17 -25.71
CA ALA A 447 -5.41 -11.54 -24.44
C ALA A 447 -4.46 -12.24 -23.45
N LYS A 448 -3.34 -12.83 -23.91
CA LYS A 448 -2.28 -13.41 -23.05
C LYS A 448 -1.12 -12.44 -22.79
N ASN A 449 -0.98 -11.39 -23.60
CA ASN A 449 0.12 -10.42 -23.53
C ASN A 449 -0.35 -9.03 -23.07
N LEU A 450 -1.30 -8.99 -22.13
CA LEU A 450 -1.87 -7.75 -21.61
C LEU A 450 -0.84 -6.80 -20.97
N PRO A 451 0.17 -7.27 -20.20
CA PRO A 451 1.19 -6.37 -19.67
C PRO A 451 1.96 -5.62 -20.77
N GLN A 452 2.24 -6.30 -21.88
CA GLN A 452 2.92 -5.71 -23.03
C GLN A 452 2.01 -4.69 -23.76
N LEU A 453 0.72 -4.99 -23.89
CA LEU A 453 -0.26 -4.06 -24.45
C LEU A 453 -0.43 -2.81 -23.58
N GLU A 454 -0.56 -2.96 -22.26
CA GLU A 454 -0.68 -1.84 -21.33
C GLU A 454 0.56 -0.95 -21.35
N GLN A 455 1.75 -1.57 -21.41
CA GLN A 455 3.00 -0.86 -21.57
C GLN A 455 3.03 -0.09 -22.89
N ALA A 456 2.56 -0.69 -23.99
CA ALA A 456 2.51 -0.03 -25.30
C ALA A 456 1.55 1.16 -25.31
N ILE A 457 0.36 1.06 -24.68
CA ILE A 457 -0.57 2.18 -24.52
C ILE A 457 0.07 3.29 -23.67
N GLY A 458 0.66 2.94 -22.52
CA GLY A 458 1.31 3.90 -21.62
C GLY A 458 2.51 4.61 -22.24
N ASN A 459 3.28 3.90 -23.05
CA ASN A 459 4.44 4.43 -23.77
C ASN A 459 4.08 5.08 -25.12
N ARG A 460 2.81 5.00 -25.56
CA ARG A 460 2.32 5.52 -26.85
C ARG A 460 3.08 4.91 -28.03
N GLN A 461 3.37 3.62 -27.93
CA GLN A 461 4.13 2.85 -28.91
C GLN A 461 3.21 2.34 -30.01
N LEU A 462 3.73 2.33 -31.24
CA LEU A 462 3.09 1.66 -32.37
C LEU A 462 3.17 0.15 -32.16
N LEU A 463 2.11 -0.58 -32.48
CA LEU A 463 2.11 -2.04 -32.46
C LEU A 463 1.89 -2.59 -33.87
N GLU A 464 2.61 -3.65 -34.20
CA GLU A 464 2.24 -4.53 -35.32
C GLU A 464 1.26 -5.57 -34.81
N LEU A 465 0.07 -5.61 -35.38
CA LEU A 465 -1.03 -6.48 -34.98
C LEU A 465 -1.45 -7.34 -36.17
N ALA A 466 -1.93 -8.55 -35.90
CA ALA A 466 -2.56 -9.39 -36.91
C ALA A 466 -3.77 -10.11 -36.34
N ARG A 467 -4.64 -10.56 -37.25
CA ARG A 467 -5.89 -11.27 -36.94
C ARG A 467 -5.68 -12.77 -37.07
N PHE A 468 -6.25 -13.57 -36.17
CA PHE A 468 -6.19 -15.04 -36.31
C PHE A 468 -6.86 -15.50 -37.61
N ALA A 469 -6.16 -16.36 -38.36
CA ALA A 469 -6.70 -17.04 -39.53
C ALA A 469 -7.88 -17.95 -39.12
N GLY A 470 -9.00 -17.87 -39.85
CA GLY A 470 -10.20 -18.67 -39.57
C GLY A 470 -11.10 -18.12 -38.45
N SER A 471 -10.73 -17.02 -37.79
CA SER A 471 -11.66 -16.29 -36.91
C SER A 471 -12.84 -15.73 -37.73
N GLY A 472 -14.03 -15.62 -37.12
CA GLY A 472 -15.22 -15.11 -37.83
C GLY A 472 -14.99 -13.70 -38.36
N LYS A 473 -14.84 -13.58 -39.69
CA LYS A 473 -14.56 -12.32 -40.40
C LYS A 473 -15.86 -11.62 -40.77
N PHE A 474 -15.87 -10.30 -40.69
CA PHE A 474 -16.81 -9.51 -41.47
C PHE A 474 -16.25 -9.39 -42.91
N ASN A 475 -17.13 -9.31 -43.92
CA ASN A 475 -16.83 -9.47 -45.35
C ASN A 475 -15.75 -8.53 -45.96
N LEU A 476 -15.09 -7.68 -45.17
CA LEU A 476 -14.14 -6.66 -45.62
C LEU A 476 -12.79 -6.68 -44.89
N ASP A 477 -12.52 -7.67 -44.01
CA ASP A 477 -11.24 -7.73 -43.29
C ASP A 477 -10.18 -8.53 -44.08
N GLU A 478 -9.22 -7.81 -44.66
CA GLU A 478 -8.02 -8.39 -45.29
C GLU A 478 -7.16 -9.11 -44.22
N GLY A 479 -6.57 -10.24 -44.60
CA GLY A 479 -5.62 -10.97 -43.74
C GLY A 479 -4.22 -10.35 -43.81
N GLY A 480 -3.47 -10.42 -42.73
CA GLY A 480 -2.09 -9.94 -42.65
C GLY A 480 -1.80 -9.12 -41.40
N PHE A 481 -0.55 -8.68 -41.29
CA PHE A 481 -0.09 -7.75 -40.27
C PHE A 481 -0.44 -6.31 -40.66
N PHE A 482 -0.82 -5.50 -39.68
CA PHE A 482 -1.09 -4.09 -39.81
C PHE A 482 -0.53 -3.32 -38.62
N LEU A 483 -0.18 -2.06 -38.86
CA LEU A 483 0.38 -1.18 -37.82
C LEU A 483 -0.74 -0.31 -37.24
N ALA A 484 -0.85 -0.30 -35.91
CA ALA A 484 -1.85 0.48 -35.19
C ALA A 484 -1.34 1.04 -33.87
N PHE A 485 -1.81 2.23 -33.52
CA PHE A 485 -1.63 2.82 -32.20
C PHE A 485 -2.74 2.36 -31.26
N PRO A 486 -2.43 1.58 -30.21
CA PRO A 486 -3.43 1.20 -29.22
C PRO A 486 -3.83 2.42 -28.37
N LEU A 487 -5.13 2.60 -28.17
CA LEU A 487 -5.71 3.78 -27.51
C LEU A 487 -6.29 3.42 -26.15
N GLU A 488 -7.21 2.45 -26.13
CA GLU A 488 -7.92 2.04 -24.93
C GLU A 488 -8.37 0.59 -24.98
N ILE A 489 -8.62 0.01 -23.80
CA ILE A 489 -9.22 -1.31 -23.65
C ILE A 489 -10.57 -1.13 -22.98
N ILE A 490 -11.63 -1.64 -23.60
CA ILE A 490 -13.00 -1.52 -23.08
C ILE A 490 -13.68 -2.88 -23.00
N PHE A 491 -14.56 -3.05 -22.02
CA PHE A 491 -15.45 -4.21 -21.94
C PHE A 491 -16.80 -3.83 -22.53
N SER A 492 -17.30 -4.62 -23.48
CA SER A 492 -18.64 -4.45 -24.04
C SER A 492 -19.34 -5.80 -24.19
N ASN A 493 -20.57 -5.87 -23.68
CA ASN A 493 -21.42 -7.05 -23.62
C ASN A 493 -20.77 -8.25 -22.92
N THR A 494 -19.99 -9.04 -23.66
CA THR A 494 -19.41 -10.30 -23.20
C THR A 494 -17.91 -10.40 -23.48
N SER A 495 -17.26 -9.37 -24.04
CA SER A 495 -15.86 -9.46 -24.46
C SER A 495 -15.12 -8.14 -24.27
N TRP A 496 -13.80 -8.27 -24.20
CA TRP A 496 -12.88 -7.13 -24.16
C TRP A 496 -12.42 -6.76 -25.57
N TYR A 497 -12.38 -5.45 -25.83
CA TYR A 497 -12.03 -4.87 -27.11
C TYR A 497 -10.85 -3.91 -26.94
N LEU A 498 -9.93 -3.95 -27.91
CA LEU A 498 -8.91 -2.94 -28.11
C LEU A 498 -9.45 -1.87 -29.05
N GLY A 499 -9.51 -0.63 -28.57
CA GLY A 499 -9.66 0.56 -29.39
C GLY A 499 -8.29 0.98 -29.94
N TYR A 500 -8.19 1.15 -31.25
CA TYR A 500 -6.94 1.54 -31.90
C TYR A 500 -7.14 2.45 -33.12
N GLU A 501 -6.07 3.16 -33.50
CA GLU A 501 -5.97 3.95 -34.73
C GLU A 501 -4.97 3.28 -35.68
N CYS A 502 -5.39 3.00 -36.91
CA CYS A 502 -4.52 2.43 -37.93
C CYS A 502 -3.51 3.46 -38.45
N GLU A 503 -2.23 3.10 -38.51
CA GLU A 503 -1.15 4.02 -38.92
C GLU A 503 -0.87 4.00 -40.43
N SER A 504 -1.01 2.84 -41.08
CA SER A 504 -0.57 2.65 -42.47
C SER A 504 -1.49 1.74 -43.29
N GLY A 505 -1.29 1.75 -44.61
CA GLY A 505 -2.08 0.98 -45.57
C GLY A 505 -3.39 1.65 -45.98
N LYS A 506 -4.29 0.86 -46.58
CA LYS A 506 -5.61 1.31 -47.08
C LYS A 506 -6.50 1.94 -46.01
N TYR A 507 -6.25 1.61 -44.74
CA TYR A 507 -7.02 2.06 -43.59
C TYR A 507 -6.28 3.08 -42.72
N ALA A 508 -5.24 3.75 -43.23
CA ALA A 508 -4.50 4.76 -42.47
C ALA A 508 -5.44 5.86 -41.92
N GLY A 509 -5.36 6.11 -40.62
CA GLY A 509 -6.22 7.04 -39.88
C GLY A 509 -7.58 6.46 -39.45
N LEU A 510 -7.87 5.18 -39.71
CA LEU A 510 -9.14 4.55 -39.33
C LEU A 510 -9.14 4.17 -37.85
N PHE A 511 -10.20 4.55 -37.13
CA PHE A 511 -10.46 4.13 -35.77
C PHE A 511 -11.31 2.86 -35.73
N ARG A 512 -10.92 1.88 -34.92
CA ARG A 512 -11.67 0.61 -34.77
C ARG A 512 -11.65 0.10 -33.34
N PHE A 513 -12.67 -0.70 -33.00
CA PHE A 513 -12.64 -1.62 -31.88
C PHE A 513 -12.58 -3.05 -32.41
N GLU A 514 -11.69 -3.86 -31.84
CA GLU A 514 -11.58 -5.27 -32.18
C GLU A 514 -11.33 -6.10 -30.93
N ARG A 515 -11.91 -7.30 -30.88
CA ARG A 515 -11.81 -8.14 -29.68
C ARG A 515 -10.35 -8.54 -29.42
N LEU A 516 -9.93 -8.46 -28.17
CA LEU A 516 -8.57 -8.83 -27.75
C LEU A 516 -8.22 -10.28 -28.06
N ASP A 517 -9.20 -11.17 -27.99
CA ASP A 517 -9.03 -12.60 -28.27
C ASP A 517 -8.99 -12.95 -29.77
N ARG A 518 -9.10 -11.95 -30.66
CA ARG A 518 -8.98 -12.10 -32.12
C ARG A 518 -7.66 -11.59 -32.68
N LEU A 519 -6.87 -10.91 -31.86
CA LEU A 519 -5.64 -10.24 -32.25
C LEU A 519 -4.42 -10.92 -31.62
N PHE A 520 -3.29 -10.87 -32.32
CA PHE A 520 -1.98 -11.26 -31.80
C PHE A 520 -0.92 -10.21 -32.13
N LEU A 521 0.15 -10.20 -31.33
CA LEU A 521 1.27 -9.28 -31.47
C LEU A 521 2.23 -9.77 -32.56
N GLY A 522 2.61 -8.86 -33.46
CA GLY A 522 3.66 -9.03 -34.45
C GLY A 522 5.03 -8.56 -33.94
N GLN A 523 5.86 -8.09 -34.87
CA GLN A 523 7.21 -7.61 -34.60
C GLN A 523 7.21 -6.30 -33.81
N HIS A 524 8.24 -6.14 -32.98
CA HIS A 524 8.44 -4.93 -32.19
C HIS A 524 8.66 -3.71 -33.08
N GLN A 525 8.05 -2.58 -32.71
CA GLN A 525 8.16 -1.31 -33.43
C GLN A 525 8.81 -0.26 -32.52
N GLU A 526 9.76 0.50 -33.05
CA GLU A 526 10.44 1.58 -32.31
C GLU A 526 9.69 2.92 -32.37
N LYS A 527 8.65 3.02 -33.21
CA LYS A 527 7.88 4.25 -33.39
C LYS A 527 6.97 4.51 -32.19
N SER A 528 7.00 5.74 -31.67
CA SER A 528 6.10 6.24 -30.63
C SER A 528 5.60 7.63 -30.97
N ARG A 529 4.53 8.08 -30.30
CA ARG A 529 3.94 9.41 -30.51
C ARG A 529 3.87 10.25 -29.24
N THR A 530 3.60 11.54 -29.42
CA THR A 530 3.52 12.49 -28.30
C THR A 530 2.27 12.27 -27.45
N ILE A 531 2.30 12.75 -26.20
CA ILE A 531 1.16 12.69 -25.29
C ILE A 531 -0.05 13.44 -25.86
N ALA A 532 0.18 14.59 -26.51
CA ALA A 532 -0.87 15.41 -27.09
C ALA A 532 -1.57 14.71 -28.26
N GLU A 533 -0.82 14.06 -29.15
CA GLU A 533 -1.38 13.28 -30.26
C GLU A 533 -2.16 12.07 -29.76
N GLN A 534 -1.62 11.32 -28.79
CA GLN A 534 -2.32 10.18 -28.17
C GLN A 534 -3.67 10.59 -27.59
N LYS A 535 -3.69 11.69 -26.83
CA LYS A 535 -4.90 12.21 -26.20
C LYS A 535 -5.94 12.64 -27.25
N ASN A 536 -5.51 13.36 -28.29
CA ASN A 536 -6.39 13.79 -29.38
C ASN A 536 -7.02 12.58 -30.10
N SER A 537 -6.23 11.56 -30.43
CA SER A 537 -6.74 10.35 -31.07
C SER A 537 -7.69 9.55 -30.17
N LEU A 538 -7.42 9.48 -28.86
CA LEU A 538 -8.32 8.86 -27.89
C LEU A 538 -9.67 9.62 -27.82
N GLU A 539 -9.65 10.95 -27.76
CA GLU A 539 -10.86 11.77 -27.75
C GLU A 539 -11.69 11.59 -29.04
N LYS A 540 -11.03 11.46 -30.20
CA LYS A 540 -11.71 11.13 -31.47
C LYS A 540 -12.37 9.75 -31.45
N LEU A 541 -11.66 8.73 -30.99
CA LEU A 541 -12.19 7.37 -30.84
C LEU A 541 -13.44 7.37 -29.95
N GLN A 542 -13.36 8.01 -28.78
CA GLN A 542 -14.46 8.08 -27.81
C GLN A 542 -15.65 8.87 -28.36
N LYS A 543 -15.42 9.94 -29.12
CA LYS A 543 -16.48 10.70 -29.80
C LYS A 543 -17.21 9.85 -30.85
N LEU A 544 -16.48 9.05 -31.63
CA LEU A 544 -17.06 8.11 -32.60
C LEU A 544 -17.84 6.99 -31.90
N ALA A 545 -17.28 6.41 -30.84
CA ALA A 545 -17.90 5.35 -30.05
C ALA A 545 -19.20 5.80 -29.40
N THR A 546 -19.20 6.96 -28.75
CA THR A 546 -20.37 7.51 -28.04
C THR A 546 -21.52 7.83 -28.99
N ALA A 547 -21.21 8.19 -30.24
CA ALA A 547 -22.20 8.52 -31.25
C ALA A 547 -22.75 7.29 -32.01
N SER A 548 -22.02 6.19 -32.04
CA SER A 548 -22.40 4.99 -32.80
C SER A 548 -23.41 4.13 -32.02
N ALA A 549 -24.16 3.28 -32.71
CA ALA A 549 -25.11 2.38 -32.05
C ALA A 549 -24.45 1.23 -31.28
N GLY A 550 -23.18 0.97 -31.55
CA GLY A 550 -22.35 -0.07 -30.96
C GLY A 550 -20.87 0.23 -31.20
N LEU A 551 -20.01 -0.78 -31.02
CA LEU A 551 -18.56 -0.63 -31.19
C LEU A 551 -18.10 -0.60 -32.65
N PHE A 552 -18.97 -0.87 -33.62
CA PHE A 552 -18.62 -0.77 -35.02
C PHE A 552 -18.59 0.69 -35.50
N LEU A 553 -17.40 1.16 -35.89
CA LEU A 553 -17.17 2.56 -36.31
C LEU A 553 -17.08 2.75 -37.84
N GLY A 554 -17.52 1.75 -38.61
CA GLY A 554 -17.38 1.75 -40.07
C GLY A 554 -15.99 1.36 -40.55
N ASN A 555 -15.83 1.33 -41.89
CA ASN A 555 -14.59 0.94 -42.57
C ASN A 555 -14.03 2.06 -43.47
N SER A 556 -14.54 3.29 -43.30
CA SER A 556 -14.22 4.44 -44.16
C SER A 556 -13.62 5.56 -43.32
N THR A 557 -12.38 5.91 -43.62
CA THR A 557 -11.66 7.01 -42.97
C THR A 557 -12.30 8.35 -43.31
N SER A 558 -12.71 8.55 -44.56
CA SER A 558 -13.39 9.77 -45.01
C SER A 558 -14.69 10.02 -44.24
N ASP A 559 -15.47 8.95 -44.01
CA ASP A 559 -16.74 9.07 -43.28
C ASP A 559 -16.51 9.41 -41.80
N GLN A 560 -15.51 8.79 -41.17
CA GLN A 560 -15.14 9.11 -39.78
C GLN A 560 -14.64 10.56 -39.65
N HIS A 561 -13.79 11.01 -40.58
CA HIS A 561 -13.28 12.38 -40.58
C HIS A 561 -14.40 13.41 -40.76
N GLN A 562 -15.30 13.18 -41.72
CA GLN A 562 -16.45 14.06 -41.94
C GLN A 562 -17.39 14.09 -40.73
N PHE A 563 -17.60 12.95 -40.06
CA PHE A 563 -18.39 12.94 -38.83
C PHE A 563 -17.68 13.68 -37.68
N LEU A 564 -16.36 13.54 -37.56
CA LEU A 564 -15.58 14.23 -36.54
C LEU A 564 -15.61 15.75 -36.72
N SER A 565 -15.65 16.26 -37.95
CA SER A 565 -15.79 17.69 -38.27
C SER A 565 -17.22 18.20 -38.06
N ASP A 566 -18.21 17.52 -38.65
CA ASP A 566 -19.58 18.05 -38.75
C ASP A 566 -20.38 17.74 -37.48
N GLY A 567 -20.06 16.62 -36.80
CA GLY A 567 -20.81 16.09 -35.67
C GLY A 567 -22.15 15.46 -36.09
N LEU A 568 -23.02 15.24 -35.11
CA LEU A 568 -24.37 14.71 -35.32
C LEU A 568 -25.29 15.81 -35.86
N GLN A 569 -25.52 15.81 -37.17
CA GLN A 569 -26.43 16.74 -37.84
C GLN A 569 -27.38 15.97 -38.77
N GLU A 570 -28.67 16.33 -38.79
CA GLU A 570 -29.68 15.63 -39.62
C GLU A 570 -29.38 15.76 -41.12
N ASP A 571 -28.76 16.86 -41.55
CA ASP A 571 -28.43 17.15 -42.96
C ASP A 571 -27.06 16.61 -43.41
N SER A 572 -26.30 15.97 -42.51
CA SER A 572 -24.97 15.46 -42.82
C SER A 572 -25.05 14.14 -43.61
N PRO A 573 -24.28 13.96 -44.70
CA PRO A 573 -24.33 12.75 -45.53
C PRO A 573 -23.71 11.51 -44.84
N VAL A 574 -23.10 11.68 -43.66
CA VAL A 574 -22.58 10.60 -42.83
C VAL A 574 -23.49 10.24 -41.65
N CYS A 575 -24.60 10.95 -41.47
CA CYS A 575 -25.63 10.65 -40.49
C CYS A 575 -26.87 10.05 -41.15
N VAL A 576 -27.61 9.24 -40.40
CA VAL A 576 -28.86 8.62 -40.83
C VAL A 576 -29.85 8.61 -39.68
N ALA A 577 -31.09 9.02 -39.97
CA ALA A 577 -32.19 8.90 -39.03
C ALA A 577 -32.79 7.49 -39.14
N VAL A 578 -32.79 6.77 -38.03
CA VAL A 578 -33.47 5.48 -37.89
C VAL A 578 -34.79 5.72 -37.18
N GLU A 579 -35.89 5.31 -37.80
CA GLU A 579 -37.24 5.39 -37.24
C GLU A 579 -37.80 4.00 -36.99
N LEU A 580 -38.15 3.75 -35.72
CA LEU A 580 -38.65 2.46 -35.22
C LEU A 580 -40.02 2.67 -34.57
N TRP A 581 -40.98 1.82 -34.94
CA TRP A 581 -42.31 1.81 -34.33
C TRP A 581 -42.51 0.57 -33.47
N PHE A 582 -43.21 0.73 -32.34
CA PHE A 582 -43.37 -0.27 -31.30
C PHE A 582 -44.83 -0.44 -30.92
N ASN A 583 -45.21 -1.69 -30.61
CA ASN A 583 -46.47 -1.96 -29.95
C ASN A 583 -46.46 -1.49 -28.48
N ASN A 584 -47.63 -1.48 -27.84
CA ASN A 584 -47.75 -0.99 -26.46
C ASN A 584 -47.02 -1.84 -25.42
N ASN A 585 -46.82 -3.13 -25.69
CA ASN A 585 -46.20 -4.04 -24.72
C ASN A 585 -44.72 -3.73 -24.55
N ILE A 586 -43.96 -3.74 -25.66
CA ILE A 586 -42.51 -3.55 -25.61
C ILE A 586 -42.13 -2.09 -25.36
N TYR A 587 -42.98 -1.14 -25.78
CA TYR A 587 -42.69 0.28 -25.65
C TYR A 587 -42.52 0.74 -24.19
N ARG A 588 -43.15 0.05 -23.23
CA ARG A 588 -42.96 0.33 -21.79
C ARG A 588 -41.48 0.24 -21.42
N PHE A 589 -40.82 -0.86 -21.79
CA PHE A 589 -39.39 -1.08 -21.54
C PHE A 589 -38.50 -0.10 -22.32
N ILE A 590 -38.88 0.19 -23.58
CA ILE A 590 -38.14 1.14 -24.43
C ILE A 590 -38.17 2.56 -23.85
N SER A 591 -39.32 2.99 -23.33
CA SER A 591 -39.47 4.33 -22.74
C SER A 591 -38.71 4.51 -21.42
N GLU A 592 -38.37 3.43 -20.72
CA GLU A 592 -37.52 3.44 -19.52
C GLU A 592 -36.01 3.47 -19.88
N GLY A 593 -35.64 2.85 -21.01
CA GLY A 593 -34.27 2.67 -21.50
C GLY A 593 -33.57 3.91 -22.08
N THR A 594 -33.73 5.09 -21.47
CA THR A 594 -33.27 6.40 -21.99
C THR A 594 -31.75 6.55 -22.12
N LYS A 595 -30.95 5.64 -21.53
CA LYS A 595 -29.48 5.67 -21.59
C LYS A 595 -28.86 4.87 -22.74
N LYS A 596 -29.66 4.14 -23.53
CA LYS A 596 -29.13 3.28 -24.61
C LYS A 596 -28.44 4.09 -25.72
N PHE A 597 -28.97 5.28 -26.02
CA PHE A 597 -28.40 6.23 -26.97
C PHE A 597 -28.13 7.54 -26.26
N TYR A 598 -27.21 8.36 -26.79
CA TYR A 598 -26.94 9.66 -26.21
C TYR A 598 -28.20 10.54 -26.27
N PRO A 599 -28.59 11.27 -25.20
CA PRO A 599 -29.88 11.97 -25.14
C PRO A 599 -30.17 12.95 -26.29
N LYS A 600 -29.13 13.51 -26.92
CA LYS A 600 -29.30 14.40 -28.09
C LYS A 600 -29.63 13.67 -29.40
N GLN A 601 -29.43 12.36 -29.44
CA GLN A 601 -29.68 11.53 -30.63
C GLN A 601 -31.10 10.99 -30.69
N ILE A 602 -31.80 10.92 -29.55
CA ILE A 602 -33.03 10.15 -29.41
C ILE A 602 -34.25 11.05 -29.20
N LYS A 603 -35.30 10.78 -29.97
CA LYS A 603 -36.62 11.39 -29.84
C LYS A 603 -37.66 10.28 -29.78
N MET A 604 -38.65 10.39 -28.90
CA MET A 604 -39.62 9.33 -28.58
C MET A 604 -41.03 9.90 -28.45
N SER A 605 -42.04 9.07 -28.67
CA SER A 605 -43.43 9.38 -28.33
C SER A 605 -43.68 9.34 -26.80
N PRO A 606 -44.69 10.04 -26.26
CA PRO A 606 -44.96 10.03 -24.82
C PRO A 606 -45.11 8.60 -24.24
N PRO A 607 -44.61 8.34 -23.02
CA PRO A 607 -44.79 7.06 -22.36
C PRO A 607 -46.28 6.77 -22.13
N LEU A 608 -46.64 5.49 -22.12
CA LEU A 608 -48.03 5.04 -22.01
C LEU A 608 -48.66 5.32 -20.64
N GLN A 609 -47.84 5.45 -19.59
CA GLN A 609 -48.26 5.78 -18.24
C GLN A 609 -47.39 6.93 -17.70
N LYS A 610 -48.01 7.92 -17.04
CA LYS A 610 -47.27 8.94 -16.28
C LYS A 610 -46.82 8.31 -14.95
N GLY A 611 -45.62 7.74 -14.92
CA GLY A 611 -45.00 7.26 -13.68
C GLY A 611 -44.50 8.38 -12.77
N LYS A 612 -44.02 8.04 -11.57
CA LYS A 612 -43.35 8.96 -10.62
C LYS A 612 -41.98 9.47 -11.11
N LEU A 613 -41.49 8.99 -12.26
CA LEU A 613 -40.17 9.30 -12.80
C LEU A 613 -40.15 10.66 -13.49
N SER A 614 -39.19 11.52 -13.13
CA SER A 614 -38.93 12.79 -13.83
C SER A 614 -38.25 12.52 -15.16
N LEU A 615 -39.04 12.43 -16.23
CA LEU A 615 -38.55 12.16 -17.58
C LEU A 615 -38.15 13.47 -18.30
N GLN A 616 -37.03 13.45 -19.01
CA GLN A 616 -36.56 14.61 -19.78
C GLN A 616 -37.52 14.93 -20.94
N LYS A 617 -38.20 16.07 -20.86
CA LYS A 617 -39.19 16.51 -21.87
C LYS A 617 -38.60 16.66 -23.28
N SER A 618 -37.29 16.88 -23.41
CA SER A 618 -36.60 17.00 -24.70
C SER A 618 -36.58 15.69 -25.50
N ILE A 619 -36.58 14.53 -24.83
CA ILE A 619 -36.58 13.22 -25.49
C ILE A 619 -37.99 12.85 -25.94
N PHE A 620 -39.01 13.09 -25.10
CA PHE A 620 -40.39 12.70 -25.37
C PHE A 620 -41.17 13.76 -26.16
N CYS A 621 -40.71 14.06 -27.38
CA CYS A 621 -41.25 15.14 -28.22
C CYS A 621 -41.96 14.67 -29.51
N LEU A 622 -42.00 13.37 -29.80
CA LEU A 622 -42.68 12.87 -31.01
C LEU A 622 -44.17 12.61 -30.76
N ASN A 623 -44.98 12.71 -31.80
CA ASN A 623 -46.37 12.27 -31.75
C ASN A 623 -46.46 10.73 -31.85
N LYS A 624 -47.56 10.17 -31.36
CA LYS A 624 -47.91 8.77 -31.65
C LYS A 624 -48.14 8.58 -33.15
N THR A 625 -47.89 7.37 -33.63
CA THR A 625 -48.09 7.01 -35.03
C THR A 625 -49.59 6.84 -35.32
N LYS A 626 -49.95 6.74 -36.60
CA LYS A 626 -51.32 6.41 -37.05
C LYS A 626 -51.56 4.90 -37.18
N ASP A 627 -50.55 4.07 -36.87
CA ASP A 627 -50.60 2.61 -37.00
C ASP A 627 -51.19 2.01 -35.72
N GLU A 628 -52.30 1.27 -35.85
CA GLU A 628 -53.02 0.69 -34.70
C GLU A 628 -52.21 -0.39 -33.97
N TYR A 629 -51.35 -1.12 -34.70
CA TYR A 629 -50.53 -2.19 -34.15
C TYR A 629 -49.21 -1.65 -33.56
N PHE A 630 -48.67 -0.58 -34.14
CA PHE A 630 -47.41 0.04 -33.70
C PHE A 630 -47.56 1.55 -33.39
N PRO A 631 -48.36 1.93 -32.36
CA PRO A 631 -48.74 3.32 -32.09
C PRO A 631 -47.61 4.21 -31.55
N ASN A 632 -46.47 3.64 -31.13
CA ASN A 632 -45.39 4.38 -30.46
C ASN A 632 -44.15 4.45 -31.34
N CYS A 633 -43.45 5.59 -31.35
CA CYS A 633 -42.31 5.86 -32.23
C CYS A 633 -41.05 6.25 -31.45
N LEU A 634 -39.90 5.79 -31.94
CA LEU A 634 -38.56 6.21 -31.57
C LEU A 634 -37.82 6.61 -32.85
N ARG A 635 -37.30 7.83 -32.88
CA ARG A 635 -36.37 8.30 -33.91
C ARG A 635 -35.00 8.51 -33.28
N VAL A 636 -33.97 7.89 -33.86
CA VAL A 636 -32.58 8.04 -33.42
C VAL A 636 -31.69 8.48 -34.58
N LEU A 637 -30.89 9.53 -34.37
CA LEU A 637 -29.90 9.97 -35.34
C LEU A 637 -28.56 9.29 -35.04
N LEU A 638 -28.07 8.51 -36.00
CA LEU A 638 -26.86 7.70 -35.87
C LEU A 638 -25.92 7.94 -37.06
N PRO A 639 -24.62 7.70 -36.92
CA PRO A 639 -23.75 7.61 -38.08
C PRO A 639 -24.16 6.46 -39.02
N LYS A 640 -24.05 6.64 -40.34
CA LYS A 640 -24.52 5.68 -41.36
C LYS A 640 -23.94 4.27 -41.20
N TRP A 641 -22.72 4.14 -40.68
CA TRP A 641 -22.11 2.83 -40.45
C TRP A 641 -22.81 2.02 -39.37
N SER A 642 -23.59 2.65 -38.48
CA SER A 642 -24.40 1.96 -37.46
C SER A 642 -25.42 1.02 -38.08
N LEU A 643 -25.83 1.23 -39.34
CA LEU A 643 -26.73 0.33 -40.07
C LEU A 643 -26.11 -1.04 -40.42
N ASN A 644 -24.79 -1.17 -40.24
CA ASN A 644 -24.04 -2.42 -40.41
C ASN A 644 -23.53 -2.98 -39.08
N ASP A 645 -23.86 -2.35 -37.95
CA ASP A 645 -23.50 -2.84 -36.63
C ASP A 645 -24.35 -4.07 -36.28
N VAL A 646 -23.68 -5.20 -36.03
CA VAL A 646 -24.31 -6.49 -35.79
C VAL A 646 -25.10 -6.52 -34.49
N GLU A 647 -24.63 -5.82 -33.46
CA GLU A 647 -25.29 -5.77 -32.17
C GLU A 647 -26.56 -4.91 -32.24
N PHE A 648 -26.49 -3.80 -32.96
CA PHE A 648 -27.65 -2.94 -33.22
C PHE A 648 -28.72 -3.68 -34.03
N ILE A 649 -28.32 -4.39 -35.09
CA ILE A 649 -29.25 -5.21 -35.88
C ILE A 649 -29.83 -6.35 -35.03
N ARG A 650 -29.01 -7.05 -34.25
CA ARG A 650 -29.48 -8.11 -33.34
C ARG A 650 -30.45 -7.59 -32.30
N TRP A 651 -30.22 -6.40 -31.77
CA TRP A 651 -31.15 -5.74 -30.85
C TRP A 651 -32.49 -5.43 -31.51
N ILE A 652 -32.50 -4.94 -32.75
CA ILE A 652 -33.73 -4.68 -33.52
C ILE A 652 -34.49 -5.99 -33.77
N VAL A 653 -33.82 -6.99 -34.34
CA VAL A 653 -34.43 -8.29 -34.69
C VAL A 653 -34.88 -9.05 -33.45
N GLY A 654 -34.18 -8.88 -32.33
CA GLY A 654 -34.50 -9.54 -31.06
C GLY A 654 -35.86 -9.20 -30.47
N PHE A 655 -36.50 -8.10 -30.90
CA PHE A 655 -37.88 -7.78 -30.51
C PHE A 655 -38.95 -8.54 -31.29
N GLY A 656 -38.57 -9.23 -32.37
CA GLY A 656 -39.47 -9.99 -33.23
C GLY A 656 -40.63 -9.13 -33.75
N GLY A 657 -41.84 -9.69 -33.77
CA GLY A 657 -43.05 -9.02 -34.26
C GLY A 657 -43.54 -7.82 -33.43
N ASN A 658 -42.80 -7.40 -32.38
CA ASN A 658 -43.17 -6.26 -31.54
C ASN A 658 -42.59 -4.91 -32.02
N LEU A 659 -41.73 -4.95 -33.05
CA LEU A 659 -41.05 -3.79 -33.62
C LEU A 659 -41.21 -3.75 -35.13
N LYS A 660 -41.41 -2.54 -35.68
CA LYS A 660 -41.41 -2.27 -37.13
C LYS A 660 -40.37 -1.20 -37.45
N VAL A 661 -39.40 -1.54 -38.31
CA VAL A 661 -38.46 -0.55 -38.87
C VAL A 661 -39.16 0.20 -39.99
N VAL A 662 -39.11 1.53 -39.96
CA VAL A 662 -39.77 2.40 -40.96
C VAL A 662 -38.76 3.14 -41.82
N GLN A 663 -37.67 3.63 -41.21
CA GLN A 663 -36.57 4.29 -41.92
C GLN A 663 -35.22 3.90 -41.29
N PRO A 664 -34.12 3.90 -42.06
CA PRO A 664 -34.03 4.11 -43.51
C PRO A 664 -34.42 2.85 -44.33
N PRO A 665 -34.74 2.99 -45.64
CA PRO A 665 -35.10 1.85 -46.50
C PRO A 665 -34.08 0.71 -46.49
N GLU A 666 -32.78 1.03 -46.47
CA GLU A 666 -31.70 0.04 -46.41
C GLU A 666 -31.83 -0.87 -45.18
N LEU A 667 -32.19 -0.32 -44.01
CA LEU A 667 -32.36 -1.10 -42.79
C LEU A 667 -33.65 -1.92 -42.82
N VAL A 668 -34.70 -1.38 -43.43
CA VAL A 668 -35.97 -2.10 -43.64
C VAL A 668 -35.72 -3.34 -44.49
N ASP A 669 -34.99 -3.22 -45.59
CA ASP A 669 -34.71 -4.33 -46.50
C ASP A 669 -33.82 -5.39 -45.84
N LYS A 670 -32.82 -4.99 -45.04
CA LYS A 670 -32.00 -5.91 -44.24
C LYS A 670 -32.85 -6.72 -43.25
N VAL A 671 -33.70 -6.06 -42.47
CA VAL A 671 -34.53 -6.73 -41.47
C VAL A 671 -35.57 -7.64 -42.12
N LYS A 672 -36.19 -7.21 -43.23
CA LYS A 672 -37.08 -8.08 -44.03
C LYS A 672 -36.36 -9.32 -44.56
N GLY A 673 -35.15 -9.13 -45.11
CA GLY A 673 -34.32 -10.24 -45.61
C GLY A 673 -33.99 -11.25 -44.51
N MET A 674 -33.60 -10.77 -43.32
CA MET A 674 -33.35 -11.64 -42.15
C MET A 674 -34.61 -12.37 -41.70
N GLY A 675 -35.75 -11.68 -41.62
CA GLY A 675 -37.03 -12.32 -41.28
C GLY A 675 -37.44 -13.41 -42.28
N LYS A 676 -37.26 -13.14 -43.58
CA LYS A 676 -37.51 -14.12 -44.65
C LYS A 676 -36.59 -15.32 -44.54
N ALA A 677 -35.29 -15.11 -44.37
CA ALA A 677 -34.31 -16.19 -44.22
C ALA A 677 -34.59 -17.06 -42.98
N ILE A 678 -35.00 -16.44 -41.87
CA ILE A 678 -35.43 -17.19 -40.67
C ILE A 678 -36.66 -18.03 -41.00
N PHE A 679 -37.68 -17.45 -41.63
CA PHE A 679 -38.90 -18.17 -42.02
C PHE A 679 -38.58 -19.36 -42.95
N GLU A 680 -37.76 -19.16 -43.98
CA GLU A 680 -37.33 -20.20 -44.94
C GLU A 680 -36.55 -21.37 -44.30
N ILE A 681 -35.96 -21.19 -43.11
CA ILE A 681 -35.26 -22.28 -42.40
C ILE A 681 -36.25 -23.25 -41.71
N TYR A 682 -37.45 -22.76 -41.35
CA TYR A 682 -38.45 -23.53 -40.61
C TYR A 682 -39.66 -23.96 -41.45
N GLU A 683 -39.74 -23.51 -42.72
CA GLU A 683 -40.58 -24.12 -43.76
C GLU A 683 -39.86 -25.30 -44.39
#